data_AF-A0A1F5ACW2-F1
#
_entry.id   AF-A0A1F5ACW2-F1
#
_cell.length_a   1.000
_cell.length_b   1.000
_cell.length_c   1.000
_cell.angle_alpha   90.00
_cell.angle_beta   90.00
_cell.angle_gamma   90.00
#
_symmetry.space_group_name_H-M   'P 1'
#
loop_
_entity.id
_entity.type
_entity.pdbx_description
1 polymer ?
#
loop_
_entity_poly.entity_id
_entity_poly.type
_entity_poly.pdbx_seq_one_letter_code
_entity_poly.pdbx_strand_id
1 'polypeptide(L)'
;MERSVQLSRSMLMSRFVVRREVPSLPRLPLLGTLDLTYRCPNDCRHCWLRLAPGAKEADAELSADEIRGIVDEARAMGCREWALSGGEPMLRPDFAEIFEHVALSSAWYTLNTNGTLITSPIARLLRRKGTTLVALYGATAGVHDAVTRRPGSFEALGRGVAYLREAGAAFTVQVVPMKTNIGEYEAMVRLARSWSPSWRIGATWLYLSASGDPVKNREIASERLDPARVVALDQAWAGGSAPLDADGARSCASSASGGLYAACLAGRRDFHVDPYGGLSFCSFVKDPALRVDLRKTAFAEAWETRLPGLASAVAPSKSYEDGCGSCDLRADCKWCPVYAYLETRDHSSRIDGLCAIARETRRARDGRRRSHSRRFRVAGLTVDVEADLPIGESTFGPKFRSFRTLSDGPADIVLSHHFSLPELAGAGLGREVLRQPPWAVYRKGSSWIYLMISPDPSDAAIHRVMVFNDGHTKGHIYSPSDAFFRQGGHDSLALLPSDQLILARALPAFGGLFVHAAAVDMGGHGLVFAGPSEAGKSTIVKLIGERAKVLCDDRVVIREGGDGFRVHGTWSHGEIDRVSPGSAPLRAVFFLRQAAANRLNRVVDARAILRDFLPRLVRPLVSADWWEKALELAGAIVRDVPFYDLSFDKSGAAVDVLEELLEAPR
;
A
#
# COMPACT_ATOMS: atom_id res chain seq x y z
N MET A 1 15.10 -42.91 -35.55
CA MET A 1 15.85 -41.81 -34.91
C MET A 1 14.81 -40.89 -34.28
N GLU A 2 14.46 -41.19 -33.04
CA GLU A 2 13.50 -40.46 -32.23
C GLU A 2 14.12 -39.13 -31.79
N ARG A 3 13.38 -38.03 -31.97
CA ARG A 3 13.60 -36.79 -31.23
C ARG A 3 12.27 -36.38 -30.60
N SER A 4 12.12 -36.78 -29.35
CA SER A 4 11.12 -36.29 -28.41
C SER A 4 11.34 -34.79 -28.16
N VAL A 5 10.45 -33.95 -28.68
CA VAL A 5 10.35 -32.55 -28.26
C VAL A 5 9.52 -32.52 -26.98
N GLN A 6 10.16 -32.22 -25.85
CA GLN A 6 9.50 -31.95 -24.58
C GLN A 6 8.62 -30.70 -24.72
N LEU A 7 7.31 -30.89 -24.70
CA LEU A 7 6.33 -29.81 -24.61
C LEU A 7 6.36 -29.21 -23.21
N SER A 8 6.61 -27.90 -23.12
CA SER A 8 6.58 -27.18 -21.85
C SER A 8 5.15 -27.03 -21.34
N ARG A 9 5.01 -27.05 -20.01
CA ARG A 9 3.75 -26.99 -19.24
C ARG A 9 2.92 -25.71 -19.47
N SER A 10 3.39 -24.72 -20.25
CA SER A 10 2.66 -23.45 -20.47
C SER A 10 1.53 -23.56 -21.50
N MET A 11 1.45 -24.66 -22.26
CA MET A 11 0.55 -24.77 -23.41
C MET A 11 -0.85 -25.33 -23.09
N LEU A 12 -1.14 -25.78 -21.87
CA LEU A 12 -2.45 -26.36 -21.54
C LEU A 12 -3.56 -25.34 -21.22
N MET A 13 -3.26 -24.04 -21.15
CA MET A 13 -4.27 -22.98 -20.93
C MET A 13 -4.70 -22.22 -22.21
N SER A 14 -4.25 -22.62 -23.40
CA SER A 14 -4.40 -21.81 -24.62
C SER A 14 -5.54 -22.21 -25.57
N ARG A 15 -6.35 -23.24 -25.26
CA ARG A 15 -7.40 -23.71 -26.18
C ARG A 15 -8.65 -22.82 -26.30
N PHE A 16 -8.78 -21.77 -25.49
CA PHE A 16 -9.99 -20.93 -25.47
C PHE A 16 -9.75 -19.44 -25.74
N VAL A 17 -8.50 -18.97 -25.83
CA VAL A 17 -8.22 -17.54 -26.02
C VAL A 17 -6.97 -17.35 -26.89
N VAL A 18 -7.11 -16.61 -27.99
CA VAL A 18 -5.97 -16.09 -28.75
C VAL A 18 -5.41 -14.89 -27.98
N ARG A 19 -4.25 -15.07 -27.34
CA ARG A 19 -3.51 -13.96 -26.73
C ARG A 19 -2.79 -13.19 -27.84
N ARG A 20 -3.21 -11.95 -28.09
CA ARG A 20 -2.43 -11.00 -28.91
C ARG A 20 -1.57 -10.17 -27.96
N GLU A 21 -0.27 -10.20 -28.16
CA GLU A 21 0.62 -9.21 -27.55
C GLU A 21 0.47 -7.91 -28.32
N VAL A 22 0.11 -6.83 -27.61
CA VAL A 22 0.01 -5.49 -28.19
C VAL A 22 1.26 -4.73 -27.74
N PRO A 23 2.08 -4.20 -28.67
CA PRO A 23 3.32 -3.51 -28.32
C PRO A 23 3.10 -2.22 -27.50
N SER A 24 1.92 -1.60 -27.63
CA SER A 24 1.47 -0.51 -26.76
C SER A 24 -0.06 -0.55 -26.63
N LEU A 25 -0.57 -0.21 -25.44
CA LEU A 25 -1.99 -0.03 -25.22
C LEU A 25 -2.43 1.35 -25.76
N PRO A 26 -3.54 1.43 -26.51
CA PRO A 26 -4.06 2.72 -26.95
C PRO A 26 -4.40 3.62 -25.75
N ARG A 27 -4.40 4.94 -25.98
CA ARG A 27 -4.86 5.93 -25.00
C ARG A 27 -6.39 5.83 -24.92
N LEU A 28 -6.92 5.13 -23.92
CA LEU A 28 -8.37 4.93 -23.77
C LEU A 28 -8.99 5.92 -22.75
N PRO A 29 -10.11 6.59 -23.07
CA PRO A 29 -10.79 7.51 -22.16
C PRO A 29 -11.72 6.74 -21.20
N LEU A 30 -11.17 5.99 -20.26
CA LEU A 30 -11.92 5.04 -19.41
C LEU A 30 -12.94 5.71 -18.46
N LEU A 31 -12.63 6.90 -17.93
CA LEU A 31 -13.44 7.63 -16.94
C LEU A 31 -13.73 9.06 -17.40
N GLY A 32 -15.00 9.41 -17.60
CA GLY A 32 -15.43 10.77 -17.91
C GLY A 32 -15.95 11.51 -16.68
N THR A 33 -15.72 12.82 -16.59
CA THR A 33 -16.40 13.70 -15.63
C THR A 33 -17.17 14.77 -16.38
N LEU A 34 -18.46 14.94 -16.07
CA LEU A 34 -19.31 16.01 -16.59
C LEU A 34 -19.70 16.93 -15.45
N ASP A 35 -19.26 18.19 -15.53
CA ASP A 35 -19.92 19.24 -14.78
C ASP A 35 -21.14 19.69 -15.61
N LEU A 36 -22.37 19.38 -15.17
CA LEU A 36 -23.58 19.62 -15.99
C LEU A 36 -24.02 21.10 -16.00
N THR A 37 -23.74 21.79 -14.91
CA THR A 37 -23.98 23.22 -14.71
C THR A 37 -23.06 23.71 -13.61
N TYR A 38 -22.64 24.97 -13.60
CA TYR A 38 -21.99 25.59 -12.43
C TYR A 38 -22.99 26.30 -11.51
N ARG A 39 -24.26 26.35 -11.89
CA ARG A 39 -25.31 26.99 -11.12
C ARG A 39 -25.67 26.14 -9.91
N CYS A 40 -25.96 26.78 -8.78
CA CYS A 40 -26.31 26.09 -7.56
C CYS A 40 -27.33 26.87 -6.71
N PRO A 41 -28.35 26.19 -6.14
CA PRO A 41 -29.28 26.80 -5.20
C PRO A 41 -28.61 27.26 -3.89
N ASN A 42 -27.46 26.68 -3.53
CA ASN A 42 -26.69 27.05 -2.34
C ASN A 42 -25.59 28.07 -2.70
N ASP A 43 -25.11 28.80 -1.69
CA ASP A 43 -23.92 29.64 -1.78
C ASP A 43 -22.91 29.27 -0.69
N CYS A 44 -22.41 28.04 -0.74
CA CYS A 44 -21.60 27.52 0.35
C CYS A 44 -20.33 28.35 0.57
N ARG A 45 -19.96 28.60 1.83
CA ARG A 45 -18.80 29.43 2.21
C ARG A 45 -17.48 28.94 1.61
N HIS A 46 -17.33 27.62 1.45
CA HIS A 46 -16.14 26.98 0.87
C HIS A 46 -16.19 26.81 -0.65
N CYS A 47 -17.31 27.13 -1.30
CA CYS A 47 -17.55 26.69 -2.67
C CYS A 47 -16.56 27.36 -3.65
N TRP A 48 -15.73 26.54 -4.28
CA TRP A 48 -14.77 26.98 -5.28
C TRP A 48 -15.39 27.16 -6.67
N LEU A 49 -16.58 26.60 -6.90
CA LEU A 49 -17.21 26.54 -8.21
C LEU A 49 -18.72 26.78 -8.09
N ARG A 50 -19.14 28.04 -8.26
CA ARG A 50 -20.55 28.45 -8.15
C ARG A 50 -20.89 29.58 -9.10
N LEU A 51 -22.05 29.43 -9.74
CA LEU A 51 -22.87 30.50 -10.28
C LEU A 51 -24.24 30.54 -9.57
N ALA A 52 -24.88 31.70 -9.57
CA ALA A 52 -26.24 31.83 -9.05
C ALA A 52 -27.24 31.10 -9.96
N PRO A 53 -28.42 30.66 -9.45
CA PRO A 53 -29.40 29.94 -10.26
C PRO A 53 -29.86 30.66 -11.53
N GLY A 54 -29.96 32.00 -11.49
CA GLY A 54 -30.34 32.86 -12.62
C GLY A 54 -29.16 33.49 -13.36
N ALA A 55 -27.96 32.92 -13.26
CA ALA A 55 -26.78 33.40 -13.99
C ALA A 55 -27.00 33.28 -15.51
N LYS A 56 -26.59 34.29 -16.28
CA LYS A 56 -26.79 34.35 -17.75
C LYS A 56 -26.00 33.27 -18.50
N GLU A 57 -24.93 32.77 -17.87
CA GLU A 57 -24.12 31.68 -18.39
C GLU A 57 -24.94 30.39 -18.59
N ALA A 58 -26.11 30.27 -17.98
CA ALA A 58 -27.08 29.22 -18.27
C ALA A 58 -27.38 29.09 -19.77
N ASP A 59 -27.42 30.21 -20.50
CA ASP A 59 -27.77 30.25 -21.93
C ASP A 59 -26.69 29.62 -22.81
N ALA A 60 -25.47 29.44 -22.28
CA ALA A 60 -24.34 28.83 -22.98
C ALA A 60 -24.09 27.37 -22.58
N GLU A 61 -24.83 26.85 -21.59
CA GLU A 61 -24.71 25.45 -21.15
C GLU A 61 -25.03 24.50 -22.31
N LEU A 62 -24.36 23.35 -22.36
CA LEU A 62 -24.65 22.30 -23.32
C LEU A 62 -26.10 21.84 -23.14
N SER A 63 -26.78 21.64 -24.27
CA SER A 63 -28.08 20.98 -24.33
C SER A 63 -27.96 19.50 -23.97
N ALA A 64 -29.10 18.87 -23.61
CA ALA A 64 -29.14 17.44 -23.33
C ALA A 64 -28.64 16.59 -24.52
N ASP A 65 -28.95 16.99 -25.75
CA ASP A 65 -28.49 16.33 -26.98
C ASP A 65 -26.97 16.41 -27.16
N GLU A 66 -26.37 17.60 -26.96
CA GLU A 66 -24.91 17.75 -27.02
C GLU A 66 -24.22 16.87 -25.96
N ILE A 67 -24.76 16.81 -24.74
CA ILE A 67 -24.21 15.98 -23.66
C ILE A 67 -24.30 14.49 -24.03
N ARG A 68 -25.44 14.03 -24.57
CA ARG A 68 -25.59 12.65 -25.04
C ARG A 68 -24.58 12.31 -26.13
N GLY A 69 -24.40 13.19 -27.11
CA GLY A 69 -23.42 13.01 -28.18
C GLY A 69 -22.00 12.82 -27.64
N ILE A 70 -21.57 13.67 -26.70
CA ILE A 70 -20.26 13.54 -26.04
C ILE A 70 -20.13 12.19 -25.31
N VAL A 71 -21.18 11.77 -24.58
CA VAL A 71 -21.19 10.50 -23.86
C VAL A 71 -21.06 9.31 -24.81
N ASP A 72 -21.76 9.36 -25.95
CA ASP A 72 -21.76 8.30 -26.95
C ASP A 72 -20.43 8.19 -27.69
N GLU A 73 -19.84 9.32 -28.09
CA GLU A 73 -18.51 9.37 -28.70
C GLU A 73 -17.44 8.82 -27.75
N ALA A 74 -17.44 9.27 -26.49
CA ALA A 74 -16.50 8.78 -25.49
C ALA A 74 -16.70 7.28 -25.20
N ARG A 75 -17.94 6.80 -25.13
CA ARG A 75 -18.28 5.38 -24.94
C ARG A 75 -17.79 4.52 -26.10
N ALA A 76 -17.94 4.99 -27.33
CA ALA A 76 -17.44 4.33 -28.54
C ALA A 76 -15.92 4.14 -28.49
N MET A 77 -15.20 5.08 -27.87
CA MET A 77 -13.76 5.00 -27.64
C MET A 77 -13.34 4.17 -26.41
N GLY A 78 -14.29 3.66 -25.63
CA GLY A 78 -14.00 2.79 -24.49
C GLY A 78 -14.27 3.39 -23.12
N CYS A 79 -14.91 4.57 -23.02
CA CYS A 79 -15.37 5.09 -21.74
C CYS A 79 -16.40 4.16 -21.10
N ARG A 80 -16.23 3.88 -19.80
CA ARG A 80 -17.09 2.94 -19.06
C ARG A 80 -17.60 3.52 -17.74
N GLU A 81 -16.99 4.57 -17.23
CA GLU A 81 -17.37 5.17 -15.96
C GLU A 81 -17.59 6.67 -16.11
N TRP A 82 -18.56 7.21 -15.38
CA TRP A 82 -18.88 8.63 -15.41
C TRP A 82 -19.06 9.24 -14.03
N ALA A 83 -18.45 10.38 -13.80
CA ALA A 83 -18.74 11.26 -12.69
C ALA A 83 -19.60 12.44 -13.16
N LEU A 84 -20.68 12.73 -12.42
CA LEU A 84 -21.60 13.85 -12.64
C LEU A 84 -21.44 14.82 -11.48
N SER A 85 -21.19 16.09 -11.80
CA SER A 85 -20.80 17.12 -10.83
C SER A 85 -21.18 18.52 -11.34
N GLY A 86 -20.65 19.57 -10.71
CA GLY A 86 -20.74 20.96 -11.12
C GLY A 86 -21.03 21.86 -9.92
N GLY A 87 -22.02 22.73 -10.06
CA GLY A 87 -22.72 23.36 -8.95
C GLY A 87 -23.70 22.37 -8.34
N GLU A 88 -24.96 22.38 -8.80
CA GLU A 88 -25.94 21.33 -8.47
C GLU A 88 -26.51 20.74 -9.77
N PRO A 89 -26.13 19.50 -10.14
CA PRO A 89 -26.63 18.83 -11.35
C PRO A 89 -28.16 18.84 -11.48
N MET A 90 -28.86 18.62 -10.36
CA MET A 90 -30.33 18.53 -10.32
C MET A 90 -31.04 19.88 -10.47
N LEU A 91 -30.30 20.98 -10.57
CA LEU A 91 -30.90 22.28 -10.88
C LEU A 91 -31.36 22.37 -12.35
N ARG A 92 -30.80 21.53 -13.22
CA ARG A 92 -31.21 21.48 -14.62
C ARG A 92 -32.57 20.78 -14.78
N PRO A 93 -33.50 21.32 -15.60
CA PRO A 93 -34.80 20.70 -15.84
C PRO A 93 -34.69 19.36 -16.59
N ASP A 94 -33.66 19.18 -17.41
CA ASP A 94 -33.37 17.99 -18.21
C ASP A 94 -32.44 16.98 -17.51
N PHE A 95 -32.18 17.15 -16.21
CA PHE A 95 -31.25 16.30 -15.45
C PHE A 95 -31.62 14.81 -15.53
N ALA A 96 -32.90 14.47 -15.37
CA ALA A 96 -33.33 13.07 -15.35
C ALA A 96 -33.04 12.35 -16.68
N GLU A 97 -33.24 13.05 -17.80
CA GLU A 97 -32.97 12.55 -19.14
C GLU A 97 -31.48 12.34 -19.39
N ILE A 98 -30.65 13.32 -19.00
CA ILE A 98 -29.18 13.23 -19.10
C ILE A 98 -28.66 12.09 -18.23
N PHE A 99 -29.08 12.03 -16.96
CA PHE A 99 -28.64 11.00 -16.02
C PHE A 99 -29.02 9.61 -16.50
N GLU A 100 -30.24 9.43 -17.02
CA GLU A 100 -30.70 8.15 -17.52
C GLU A 100 -29.81 7.64 -18.67
N HIS A 101 -29.45 8.52 -19.61
CA HIS A 101 -28.53 8.19 -20.70
C HIS A 101 -27.14 7.79 -20.18
N VAL A 102 -26.54 8.63 -19.33
CA VAL A 102 -25.21 8.39 -18.76
C VAL A 102 -25.16 7.07 -17.97
N ALA A 103 -26.19 6.81 -17.16
CA ALA A 103 -26.25 5.60 -16.34
C ALA A 103 -26.47 4.32 -17.18
N LEU A 104 -27.23 4.36 -18.29
CA LEU A 104 -27.35 3.22 -19.23
C LEU A 104 -26.05 3.01 -20.02
N SER A 105 -25.34 4.10 -20.29
CA SER A 105 -24.09 4.11 -21.05
C SER A 105 -22.84 3.85 -20.19
N SER A 106 -22.98 3.50 -18.92
CA SER A 106 -21.87 3.26 -17.99
C SER A 106 -21.95 1.92 -17.26
N ALA A 107 -20.80 1.40 -16.86
CA ALA A 107 -20.68 0.28 -15.93
C ALA A 107 -20.84 0.73 -14.46
N TRP A 108 -20.50 2.01 -14.20
CA TRP A 108 -20.62 2.67 -12.92
C TRP A 108 -20.74 4.18 -13.10
N TYR A 109 -21.55 4.84 -12.27
CA TYR A 109 -21.59 6.30 -12.18
C TYR A 109 -21.27 6.77 -10.76
N THR A 110 -20.77 7.99 -10.65
CA THR A 110 -20.69 8.74 -9.39
C THR A 110 -21.41 10.07 -9.56
N LEU A 111 -22.34 10.42 -8.67
CA LEU A 111 -23.05 11.70 -8.71
C LEU A 111 -22.72 12.51 -7.46
N ASN A 112 -22.24 13.73 -7.61
CA ASN A 112 -22.04 14.66 -6.49
C ASN A 112 -23.20 15.65 -6.41
N THR A 113 -23.85 15.73 -5.24
CA THR A 113 -25.02 16.59 -5.02
C THR A 113 -25.04 17.16 -3.60
N ASN A 114 -25.63 18.34 -3.45
CA ASN A 114 -25.95 18.90 -2.14
C ASN A 114 -27.20 18.24 -1.51
N GLY A 115 -27.90 17.38 -2.24
CA GLY A 115 -29.03 16.58 -1.76
C GLY A 115 -30.36 17.33 -1.63
N THR A 116 -30.38 18.66 -1.74
CA THR A 116 -31.56 19.49 -1.46
C THR A 116 -32.66 19.40 -2.51
N LEU A 117 -32.33 18.95 -3.73
CA LEU A 117 -33.25 18.81 -4.86
C LEU A 117 -33.64 17.35 -5.13
N ILE A 118 -33.24 16.42 -4.26
CA ILE A 118 -33.66 15.03 -4.38
C ILE A 118 -35.15 14.92 -4.08
N THR A 119 -35.89 14.38 -5.04
CA THR A 119 -37.32 14.07 -4.92
C THR A 119 -37.53 12.55 -5.00
N SER A 120 -38.74 12.07 -4.68
CA SER A 120 -39.06 10.63 -4.81
C SER A 120 -38.80 10.07 -6.22
N PRO A 121 -39.17 10.75 -7.34
CA PRO A 121 -38.81 10.31 -8.68
C PRO A 121 -37.29 10.23 -8.92
N ILE A 122 -36.53 11.25 -8.49
CA ILE A 122 -35.06 11.25 -8.65
C ILE A 122 -34.43 10.13 -7.82
N ALA A 123 -34.87 9.91 -6.58
CA ALA A 123 -34.36 8.84 -5.74
C ALA A 123 -34.56 7.45 -6.36
N ARG A 124 -35.69 7.22 -7.07
CA ARG A 124 -35.90 5.97 -7.82
C ARG A 124 -34.93 5.83 -8.99
N LEU A 125 -34.63 6.93 -9.69
CA LEU A 125 -33.64 6.98 -10.77
C LEU A 125 -32.24 6.57 -10.26
N LEU A 126 -31.89 7.03 -9.05
CA LEU A 126 -30.61 6.77 -8.39
C LEU A 126 -30.46 5.37 -7.80
N ARG A 127 -31.42 4.45 -8.00
CA ARG A 127 -31.27 3.02 -7.66
C ARG A 127 -30.32 2.28 -8.61
N ARG A 128 -29.98 2.89 -9.74
CA ARG A 128 -29.05 2.31 -10.72
C ARG A 128 -27.68 2.08 -10.07
N LYS A 129 -26.92 1.13 -10.63
CA LYS A 129 -25.60 0.77 -10.11
C LYS A 129 -24.63 1.96 -10.21
N GLY A 130 -24.28 2.51 -9.07
CA GLY A 130 -23.39 3.67 -8.93
C GLY A 130 -23.33 4.18 -7.50
N THR A 131 -22.67 5.31 -7.30
CA THR A 131 -22.53 5.98 -6.00
C THR A 131 -23.08 7.39 -6.05
N THR A 132 -24.09 7.70 -5.23
CA THR A 132 -24.52 9.08 -5.00
C THR A 132 -23.79 9.65 -3.79
N LEU A 133 -23.06 10.75 -3.97
CA LEU A 133 -22.35 11.46 -2.91
C LEU A 133 -23.20 12.65 -2.46
N VAL A 134 -23.63 12.62 -1.20
CA VAL A 134 -24.49 13.66 -0.62
C VAL A 134 -23.70 14.46 0.39
N ALA A 135 -23.56 15.78 0.19
CA ALA A 135 -22.77 16.63 1.05
C ALA A 135 -23.49 17.00 2.36
N LEU A 136 -22.82 16.80 3.50
CA LEU A 136 -23.27 17.20 4.84
C LEU A 136 -22.31 18.23 5.43
N TYR A 137 -22.85 19.41 5.79
CA TYR A 137 -22.06 20.55 6.27
C TYR A 137 -22.29 20.95 7.74
N GLY A 138 -23.20 20.29 8.45
CA GLY A 138 -23.51 20.53 9.87
C GLY A 138 -24.41 19.42 10.40
N ALA A 139 -24.30 19.08 11.68
CA ALA A 139 -25.20 18.15 12.36
C ALA A 139 -26.52 18.80 12.78
N THR A 140 -26.55 20.14 12.78
CA THR A 140 -27.75 20.95 13.06
C THR A 140 -28.09 21.88 11.89
N ALA A 141 -29.36 22.28 11.80
CA ALA A 141 -29.82 23.24 10.79
C ALA A 141 -29.06 24.57 10.86
N GLY A 142 -28.78 25.08 12.07
CA GLY A 142 -28.06 26.34 12.26
C GLY A 142 -26.66 26.33 11.63
N VAL A 143 -25.87 25.28 11.86
CA VAL A 143 -24.52 25.17 11.29
C VAL A 143 -24.57 24.84 9.80
N HIS A 144 -25.41 23.89 9.41
CA HIS A 144 -25.52 23.49 8.01
C HIS A 144 -25.98 24.65 7.11
N ASP A 145 -27.03 25.36 7.51
CA ASP A 145 -27.57 26.49 6.74
C ASP A 145 -26.61 27.70 6.75
N ALA A 146 -25.85 27.90 7.83
CA ALA A 146 -24.79 28.89 7.86
C ALA A 146 -23.66 28.59 6.86
N VAL A 147 -23.28 27.31 6.70
CA VAL A 147 -22.30 26.90 5.69
C VAL A 147 -22.86 27.05 4.29
N THR A 148 -24.09 26.62 4.01
CA THR A 148 -24.70 26.67 2.66
C THR A 148 -25.19 28.07 2.27
N ARG A 149 -25.34 28.98 3.24
CA ARG A 149 -26.01 30.28 3.13
C ARG A 149 -27.42 30.17 2.55
N ARG A 150 -28.12 29.08 2.89
CA ARG A 150 -29.50 28.82 2.45
C ARG A 150 -30.34 28.29 3.63
N PRO A 151 -31.21 29.13 4.21
CA PRO A 151 -32.14 28.68 5.24
C PRO A 151 -32.99 27.50 4.75
N GLY A 152 -33.16 26.48 5.60
CA GLY A 152 -33.90 25.25 5.32
C GLY A 152 -33.12 24.22 4.48
N SER A 153 -31.83 24.44 4.20
CA SER A 153 -31.03 23.50 3.40
C SER A 153 -30.80 22.18 4.12
N PHE A 154 -30.65 22.19 5.45
CA PHE A 154 -30.52 20.97 6.25
C PHE A 154 -31.78 20.11 6.20
N GLU A 155 -32.94 20.73 6.35
CA GLU A 155 -34.24 20.05 6.25
C GLU A 155 -34.47 19.50 4.84
N ALA A 156 -34.10 20.25 3.80
CA ALA A 156 -34.18 19.79 2.43
C ALA A 156 -33.26 18.59 2.15
N LEU A 157 -32.03 18.64 2.65
CA LEU A 157 -31.09 17.51 2.62
C LEU A 157 -31.67 16.29 3.34
N GLY A 158 -32.20 16.47 4.55
CA GLY A 158 -32.82 15.40 5.34
C GLY A 158 -33.97 14.72 4.60
N ARG A 159 -34.84 15.49 3.93
CA ARG A 159 -35.88 14.94 3.04
C ARG A 159 -35.29 14.17 1.86
N GLY A 160 -34.26 14.70 1.22
CA GLY A 160 -33.57 14.01 0.12
C GLY A 160 -33.00 12.66 0.54
N VAL A 161 -32.35 12.61 1.71
CA VAL A 161 -31.83 11.38 2.32
C VAL A 161 -32.96 10.39 2.63
N ALA A 162 -34.10 10.86 3.16
CA ALA A 162 -35.27 10.01 3.40
C ALA A 162 -35.75 9.35 2.09
N TYR A 163 -35.90 10.12 1.00
CA TYR A 163 -36.28 9.57 -0.30
C TYR A 163 -35.28 8.55 -0.84
N LEU A 164 -33.97 8.78 -0.71
CA LEU A 164 -32.95 7.81 -1.12
C LEU A 164 -33.08 6.49 -0.35
N ARG A 165 -33.29 6.58 0.98
CA ARG A 165 -33.45 5.39 1.84
C ARG A 165 -34.72 4.63 1.52
N GLU A 166 -35.84 5.33 1.36
CA GLU A 166 -37.13 4.72 0.98
C GLU A 166 -37.06 4.02 -0.39
N ALA A 167 -36.32 4.60 -1.35
CA ALA A 167 -36.11 3.99 -2.66
C ALA A 167 -35.11 2.81 -2.62
N GLY A 168 -34.34 2.64 -1.54
CA GLY A 168 -33.22 1.68 -1.48
C GLY A 168 -32.06 2.07 -2.41
N ALA A 169 -31.86 3.36 -2.68
CA ALA A 169 -30.75 3.85 -3.47
C ALA A 169 -29.47 3.90 -2.62
N ALA A 170 -28.35 3.45 -3.17
CA ALA A 170 -27.06 3.51 -2.48
C ALA A 170 -26.48 4.94 -2.54
N PHE A 171 -26.03 5.45 -1.39
CA PHE A 171 -25.39 6.76 -1.31
C PHE A 171 -24.32 6.78 -0.23
N THR A 172 -23.36 7.69 -0.38
CA THR A 172 -22.29 7.98 0.58
C THR A 172 -22.46 9.40 1.09
N VAL A 173 -22.43 9.57 2.41
CA VAL A 173 -22.46 10.91 3.01
C VAL A 173 -21.05 11.50 2.98
N GLN A 174 -20.89 12.66 2.36
CA GLN A 174 -19.62 13.39 2.32
C GLN A 174 -19.61 14.52 3.35
N VAL A 175 -18.79 14.38 4.39
CA VAL A 175 -18.55 15.42 5.39
C VAL A 175 -17.40 16.30 4.91
N VAL A 176 -17.59 17.62 4.86
CA VAL A 176 -16.52 18.57 4.48
C VAL A 176 -16.19 19.43 5.69
N PRO A 177 -15.11 19.12 6.43
CA PRO A 177 -14.71 19.91 7.59
C PRO A 177 -14.11 21.25 7.18
N MET A 178 -14.53 22.32 7.86
CA MET A 178 -14.03 23.67 7.71
C MET A 178 -14.20 24.43 9.03
N LYS A 179 -13.61 25.62 9.17
CA LYS A 179 -13.67 26.39 10.43
C LYS A 179 -15.08 26.60 10.96
N THR A 180 -16.05 26.91 10.10
CA THR A 180 -17.44 27.12 10.54
C THR A 180 -18.07 25.88 11.20
N ASN A 181 -17.77 24.67 10.72
CA ASN A 181 -18.47 23.45 11.14
C ASN A 181 -17.62 22.47 11.95
N ILE A 182 -16.34 22.76 12.17
CA ILE A 182 -15.41 21.82 12.83
C ILE A 182 -15.84 21.46 14.26
N GLY A 183 -16.53 22.38 14.95
CA GLY A 183 -17.08 22.14 16.28
C GLY A 183 -18.15 21.02 16.31
N GLU A 184 -18.83 20.77 15.18
CA GLU A 184 -19.82 19.70 15.04
C GLU A 184 -19.26 18.45 14.33
N TYR A 185 -17.95 18.35 14.07
CA TYR A 185 -17.39 17.26 13.27
C TYR A 185 -17.80 15.86 13.75
N GLU A 186 -17.62 15.56 15.04
CA GLU A 186 -17.98 14.26 15.61
C GLU A 186 -19.49 13.99 15.52
N ALA A 187 -20.32 15.03 15.66
CA ALA A 187 -21.76 14.92 15.52
C ALA A 187 -22.16 14.68 14.05
N MET A 188 -21.51 15.34 13.10
CA MET A 188 -21.70 15.09 11.66
C MET A 188 -21.32 13.67 11.28
N VAL A 189 -20.21 13.13 11.81
CA VAL A 189 -19.80 11.74 11.56
C VAL A 189 -20.83 10.75 12.11
N ARG A 190 -21.34 10.97 13.33
CA ARG A 190 -22.43 10.15 13.89
C ARG A 190 -23.70 10.21 13.05
N LEU A 191 -24.08 11.41 12.60
CA LEU A 191 -25.24 11.61 11.75
C LEU A 191 -25.07 10.91 10.39
N ALA A 192 -23.92 11.09 9.74
CA ALA A 192 -23.57 10.44 8.48
C ALA A 192 -23.69 8.91 8.56
N ARG A 193 -23.13 8.30 9.62
CA ARG A 193 -23.24 6.85 9.89
C ARG A 193 -24.67 6.39 10.15
N SER A 194 -25.51 7.23 10.72
CA SER A 194 -26.93 6.92 10.94
C SER A 194 -27.76 6.96 9.64
N TRP A 195 -27.29 7.72 8.64
CA TRP A 195 -27.97 7.87 7.35
C TRP A 195 -27.55 6.82 6.33
N SER A 196 -26.26 6.49 6.28
CA SER A 196 -25.72 5.53 5.32
C SER A 196 -24.62 4.68 5.95
N PRO A 197 -24.49 3.39 5.55
CA PRO A 197 -23.33 2.57 5.89
C PRO A 197 -22.01 3.10 5.29
N SER A 198 -22.09 3.99 4.29
CA SER A 198 -20.95 4.62 3.64
C SER A 198 -20.92 6.12 3.92
N TRP A 199 -19.78 6.62 4.39
CA TRP A 199 -19.50 8.04 4.53
C TRP A 199 -18.03 8.31 4.19
N ARG A 200 -17.67 9.55 3.88
CA ARG A 200 -16.28 9.95 3.62
C ARG A 200 -16.00 11.38 4.05
N ILE A 201 -14.72 11.72 4.22
CA ILE A 201 -14.27 13.11 4.37
C ILE A 201 -13.97 13.69 2.98
N GLY A 202 -14.48 14.90 2.70
CA GLY A 202 -14.12 15.69 1.52
C GLY A 202 -12.79 16.41 1.65
N ALA A 203 -12.44 17.25 0.67
CA ALA A 203 -11.16 17.95 0.67
C ALA A 203 -11.03 18.87 1.90
N THR A 204 -10.08 18.57 2.79
CA THR A 204 -9.86 19.26 4.08
C THR A 204 -9.08 20.58 3.96
N TRP A 205 -8.47 20.85 2.79
CA TRP A 205 -7.63 22.03 2.54
C TRP A 205 -8.31 23.18 1.79
N LEU A 206 -9.45 22.90 1.13
CA LEU A 206 -10.29 23.81 0.34
C LEU A 206 -9.57 24.53 -0.83
N TYR A 207 -10.15 24.50 -2.02
CA TYR A 207 -9.64 25.22 -3.20
C TYR A 207 -10.18 26.64 -3.24
N LEU A 208 -9.36 27.62 -3.63
CA LEU A 208 -9.87 28.95 -3.98
C LEU A 208 -10.73 28.91 -5.25
N SER A 209 -11.52 29.97 -5.45
CA SER A 209 -12.55 30.02 -6.47
C SER A 209 -11.99 29.94 -7.89
N ALA A 210 -12.69 29.17 -8.74
CA ALA A 210 -12.44 29.05 -10.16
C ALA A 210 -12.50 30.42 -10.89
N SER A 211 -13.40 31.31 -10.47
CA SER A 211 -13.55 32.66 -11.04
C SER A 211 -12.41 33.61 -10.66
N GLY A 212 -11.77 33.38 -9.52
CA GLY A 212 -10.69 34.24 -9.02
C GLY A 212 -11.21 35.49 -8.32
N ASP A 213 -12.51 35.52 -8.00
CA ASP A 213 -13.13 36.60 -7.26
C ASP A 213 -12.40 36.81 -5.91
N PRO A 214 -11.78 37.97 -5.67
CA PRO A 214 -11.05 38.24 -4.43
C PRO A 214 -11.92 38.18 -3.18
N VAL A 215 -13.20 38.56 -3.27
CA VAL A 215 -14.14 38.50 -2.14
C VAL A 215 -14.41 37.05 -1.80
N LYS A 216 -14.80 36.23 -2.79
CA LYS A 216 -15.04 34.80 -2.59
C LYS A 216 -13.79 34.08 -2.10
N ASN A 217 -12.62 34.44 -2.62
CA ASN A 217 -11.37 33.85 -2.19
C ASN A 217 -11.03 34.16 -0.73
N ARG A 218 -11.29 35.40 -0.26
CA ARG A 218 -11.16 35.73 1.17
C ARG A 218 -12.11 34.92 2.03
N GLU A 219 -13.36 34.72 1.59
CA GLU A 219 -14.33 33.86 2.30
C GLU A 219 -13.81 32.43 2.42
N ILE A 220 -13.42 31.80 1.31
CA ILE A 220 -12.92 30.42 1.30
C ILE A 220 -11.66 30.29 2.17
N ALA A 221 -10.70 31.22 2.03
CA ALA A 221 -9.49 31.22 2.83
C ALA A 221 -9.80 31.34 4.33
N SER A 222 -10.83 32.11 4.71
CA SER A 222 -11.27 32.24 6.10
C SER A 222 -11.83 30.94 6.68
N GLU A 223 -12.24 29.98 5.83
CA GLU A 223 -12.76 28.67 6.22
C GLU A 223 -11.69 27.58 6.37
N ARG A 224 -10.47 27.81 5.85
CA ARG A 224 -9.37 26.83 5.91
C ARG A 224 -8.98 26.51 7.35
N LEU A 225 -8.88 25.23 7.66
CA LEU A 225 -8.39 24.72 8.93
C LEU A 225 -6.87 24.91 9.04
N ASP A 226 -6.35 24.88 10.27
CA ASP A 226 -4.91 24.88 10.48
C ASP A 226 -4.27 23.57 9.98
N PRO A 227 -2.98 23.57 9.61
CA PRO A 227 -2.30 22.39 9.08
C PRO A 227 -2.37 21.14 9.97
N ALA A 228 -2.28 21.28 11.29
CA ALA A 228 -2.31 20.13 12.21
C ALA A 228 -3.69 19.46 12.22
N ARG A 229 -4.76 20.26 12.19
CA ARG A 229 -6.12 19.74 12.07
C ARG A 229 -6.35 19.05 10.72
N VAL A 230 -5.87 19.62 9.61
CA VAL A 230 -5.96 18.99 8.27
C VAL A 230 -5.31 17.61 8.29
N VAL A 231 -4.07 17.53 8.78
CA VAL A 231 -3.32 16.26 8.85
C VAL A 231 -4.00 15.24 9.76
N ALA A 232 -4.52 15.67 10.92
CA ALA A 232 -5.22 14.78 11.83
C ALA A 232 -6.50 14.18 11.21
N LEU A 233 -7.29 14.99 10.50
CA LEU A 233 -8.50 14.53 9.80
C LEU A 233 -8.16 13.55 8.67
N ASP A 234 -7.15 13.87 7.86
CA ASP A 234 -6.71 12.99 6.75
C ASP A 234 -6.20 11.64 7.28
N GLN A 235 -5.46 11.64 8.39
CA GLN A 235 -4.96 10.41 9.03
C GLN A 235 -6.07 9.58 9.66
N ALA A 236 -7.03 10.22 10.34
CA ALA A 236 -8.18 9.54 10.92
C ALA A 236 -9.03 8.85 9.84
N TRP A 237 -9.15 9.46 8.66
CA TRP A 237 -9.82 8.86 7.52
C TRP A 237 -9.01 7.71 6.89
N ALA A 238 -7.70 7.89 6.70
CA ALA A 238 -6.83 6.86 6.13
C ALA A 238 -6.70 5.61 7.02
N GLY A 239 -6.92 5.72 8.34
CA GLY A 239 -6.89 4.61 9.30
C GLY A 239 -8.23 3.89 9.50
N GLY A 240 -9.31 4.34 8.88
CA GLY A 240 -10.58 3.59 8.83
C GLY A 240 -10.51 2.46 7.79
N SER A 241 -11.50 1.56 7.79
CA SER A 241 -11.72 0.62 6.68
C SER A 241 -11.96 1.41 5.39
N ALA A 242 -10.87 1.78 4.71
CA ALA A 242 -10.91 2.58 3.51
C ALA A 242 -11.78 1.85 2.47
N PRO A 243 -12.85 2.49 1.96
CA PRO A 243 -13.47 2.04 0.73
C PRO A 243 -12.43 2.08 -0.38
N LEU A 244 -12.59 1.14 -1.31
CA LEU A 244 -11.75 0.80 -2.46
C LEU A 244 -11.51 1.91 -3.50
N ASP A 245 -11.52 3.19 -3.13
CA ASP A 245 -11.23 4.31 -4.02
C ASP A 245 -9.94 5.02 -3.58
N ALA A 246 -8.84 4.27 -3.56
CA ALA A 246 -7.50 4.82 -3.77
C ALA A 246 -7.27 5.19 -5.26
N ASP A 247 -8.29 5.11 -6.11
CA ASP A 247 -8.27 5.53 -7.50
C ASP A 247 -8.75 6.99 -7.64
N GLY A 248 -7.80 7.90 -7.50
CA GLY A 248 -7.98 9.32 -7.80
C GLY A 248 -6.69 10.14 -7.72
N ALA A 249 -5.69 9.62 -7.01
CA ALA A 249 -4.34 10.13 -7.07
C ALA A 249 -3.37 8.96 -7.25
N ARG A 250 -3.35 8.36 -8.46
CA ARG A 250 -2.08 7.80 -8.94
C ARG A 250 -1.06 8.90 -8.74
N SER A 251 -0.08 8.64 -7.88
CA SER A 251 1.01 9.55 -7.52
C SER A 251 1.28 10.52 -8.66
N CYS A 252 0.86 11.78 -8.50
CA CYS A 252 1.17 12.87 -9.43
C CYS A 252 2.66 13.21 -9.26
N ALA A 253 3.52 12.23 -9.52
CA ALA A 253 4.95 12.37 -9.56
C ALA A 253 5.27 13.20 -10.81
N SER A 254 5.82 14.38 -10.59
CA SER A 254 6.39 15.20 -11.65
C SER A 254 7.59 14.45 -12.24
N SER A 255 7.56 14.11 -13.53
CA SER A 255 8.77 13.77 -14.26
C SER A 255 9.61 15.04 -14.41
N ALA A 256 10.94 14.92 -14.25
CA ALA A 256 11.88 16.03 -14.38
C ALA A 256 12.10 16.49 -15.84
N SER A 257 11.44 15.87 -16.82
CA SER A 257 11.50 16.25 -18.23
C SER A 257 10.09 16.43 -18.82
N GLY A 258 9.87 17.58 -19.46
CA GLY A 258 8.59 18.02 -20.05
C GLY A 258 8.00 19.27 -19.38
N GLY A 259 6.98 19.88 -19.98
CA GLY A 259 6.22 20.98 -19.37
C GLY A 259 5.49 20.54 -18.08
N LEU A 260 4.93 21.50 -17.33
CA LEU A 260 4.30 21.25 -16.02
C LEU A 260 3.18 20.19 -16.04
N TYR A 261 2.57 19.96 -17.21
CA TYR A 261 1.47 19.03 -17.41
C TYR A 261 1.86 17.72 -18.10
N ALA A 262 3.13 17.53 -18.46
CA ALA A 262 3.58 16.33 -19.17
C ALA A 262 3.23 15.04 -18.42
N ALA A 263 3.52 14.97 -17.12
CA ALA A 263 3.16 13.82 -16.28
C ALA A 263 1.63 13.64 -16.16
N CYS A 264 0.88 14.74 -16.09
CA CYS A 264 -0.58 14.69 -16.02
C CYS A 264 -1.23 14.13 -17.29
N LEU A 265 -0.55 14.21 -18.43
CA LEU A 265 -1.07 13.84 -19.74
C LEU A 265 -0.49 12.53 -20.29
N ALA A 266 0.74 12.14 -19.93
CA ALA A 266 1.44 10.98 -20.49
C ALA A 266 0.70 9.64 -20.27
N GLY A 267 0.03 9.47 -19.13
CA GLY A 267 -0.59 8.19 -18.74
C GLY A 267 -2.07 8.28 -18.37
N ARG A 268 -2.70 9.44 -18.53
CA ARG A 268 -4.08 9.66 -18.05
C ARG A 268 -5.10 8.89 -18.89
N ARG A 269 -6.13 8.41 -18.21
CA ARG A 269 -7.27 7.68 -18.79
C ARG A 269 -8.62 8.33 -18.42
N ASP A 270 -8.58 9.34 -17.57
CA ASP A 270 -9.71 10.19 -17.22
C ASP A 270 -9.69 11.54 -17.96
N PHE A 271 -10.88 12.12 -18.15
CA PHE A 271 -11.09 13.44 -18.72
C PHE A 271 -12.26 14.15 -18.02
N HIS A 272 -12.36 15.45 -18.26
CA HIS A 272 -13.42 16.29 -17.73
C HIS A 272 -13.98 17.19 -18.82
N VAL A 273 -15.30 17.37 -18.85
CA VAL A 273 -15.99 18.34 -19.71
C VAL A 273 -16.79 19.28 -18.82
N ASP A 274 -16.58 20.58 -19.01
CA ASP A 274 -17.37 21.61 -18.31
C ASP A 274 -18.76 21.80 -18.93
N PRO A 275 -19.66 22.60 -18.30
CA PRO A 275 -21.00 22.81 -18.82
C PRO A 275 -21.05 23.46 -20.21
N TYR A 276 -19.93 23.96 -20.74
CA TYR A 276 -19.87 24.75 -21.97
C TYR A 276 -19.17 24.00 -23.12
N GLY A 277 -18.79 22.72 -22.92
CA GLY A 277 -18.12 21.89 -23.92
C GLY A 277 -16.59 21.93 -23.87
N GLY A 278 -15.99 22.55 -22.86
CA GLY A 278 -14.55 22.58 -22.67
C GLY A 278 -14.00 21.27 -22.09
N LEU A 279 -13.38 20.45 -22.92
CA LEU A 279 -12.66 19.23 -22.52
C LEU A 279 -11.30 19.56 -21.89
N SER A 280 -11.01 18.99 -20.73
CA SER A 280 -9.71 19.04 -20.05
C SER A 280 -9.31 17.67 -19.50
N PHE A 281 -8.06 17.54 -19.07
CA PHE A 281 -7.59 16.34 -18.39
C PHE A 281 -7.94 16.32 -16.89
N CYS A 282 -8.45 17.40 -16.30
CA CYS A 282 -8.76 17.49 -14.86
C CYS A 282 -9.87 18.52 -14.61
N SER A 283 -10.80 18.22 -13.70
CA SER A 283 -11.95 19.09 -13.38
C SER A 283 -11.55 20.44 -12.78
N PHE A 284 -10.41 20.51 -12.12
CA PHE A 284 -9.87 21.75 -11.54
C PHE A 284 -9.17 22.66 -12.57
N VAL A 285 -8.90 22.20 -13.79
CA VAL A 285 -8.28 23.03 -14.84
C VAL A 285 -9.30 24.07 -15.27
N LYS A 286 -9.20 25.32 -14.81
CA LYS A 286 -10.12 26.40 -15.19
C LYS A 286 -9.46 27.46 -16.08
N ASP A 287 -8.21 27.22 -16.49
CA ASP A 287 -7.53 28.00 -17.54
C ASP A 287 -8.13 27.63 -18.91
N PRO A 288 -8.73 28.58 -19.64
CA PRO A 288 -9.25 28.34 -20.99
C PRO A 288 -8.20 27.87 -21.98
N ALA A 289 -6.93 28.25 -21.80
CA ALA A 289 -5.83 27.84 -22.68
C ALA A 289 -5.52 26.33 -22.59
N LEU A 290 -6.02 25.65 -21.55
CA LEU A 290 -5.83 24.22 -21.31
C LEU A 290 -7.11 23.42 -21.56
N ARG A 291 -8.05 23.98 -22.32
CA ARG A 291 -9.34 23.35 -22.67
C ARG A 291 -9.52 23.26 -24.17
N VAL A 292 -10.08 22.13 -24.61
CA VAL A 292 -10.42 21.87 -26.01
C VAL A 292 -11.93 22.00 -26.17
N ASP A 293 -12.38 22.83 -27.11
CA ASP A 293 -13.80 23.08 -27.37
C ASP A 293 -14.41 21.93 -28.19
N LEU A 294 -15.28 21.14 -27.56
CA LEU A 294 -15.96 20.01 -28.18
C LEU A 294 -17.10 20.41 -29.12
N ARG A 295 -17.55 21.67 -29.11
CA ARG A 295 -18.49 22.16 -30.14
C ARG A 295 -17.80 22.35 -31.49
N LYS A 296 -16.47 22.41 -31.50
CA LYS A 296 -15.64 22.65 -32.68
C LYS A 296 -14.73 21.47 -33.04
N THR A 297 -14.65 20.48 -32.17
CA THR A 297 -13.69 19.37 -32.27
C THR A 297 -14.38 18.08 -31.90
N ALA A 298 -14.29 17.06 -32.76
CA ALA A 298 -14.79 15.72 -32.43
C ALA A 298 -14.05 15.17 -31.20
N PHE A 299 -14.73 14.39 -30.36
CA PHE A 299 -14.15 13.90 -29.11
C PHE A 299 -12.87 13.08 -29.34
N ALA A 300 -12.82 12.28 -30.41
CA ALA A 300 -11.65 11.49 -30.77
C ALA A 300 -10.41 12.35 -31.06
N GLU A 301 -10.54 13.40 -31.88
CA GLU A 301 -9.43 14.33 -32.15
C GLU A 301 -9.01 15.06 -30.87
N ALA A 302 -9.99 15.50 -30.07
CA ALA A 302 -9.74 16.20 -28.81
C ALA A 302 -8.93 15.32 -27.83
N TRP A 303 -9.28 14.03 -27.72
CA TRP A 303 -8.65 13.08 -26.82
C TRP A 303 -7.28 12.58 -27.30
N GLU A 304 -7.15 12.23 -28.57
CA GLU A 304 -5.96 11.57 -29.11
C GLU A 304 -4.85 12.56 -29.48
N THR A 305 -5.22 13.78 -29.88
CA THR A 305 -4.27 14.75 -30.44
C THR A 305 -4.22 16.04 -29.63
N ARG A 306 -5.35 16.71 -29.42
CA ARG A 306 -5.36 18.06 -28.82
C ARG A 306 -4.92 18.06 -27.36
N LEU A 307 -5.50 17.18 -26.53
CA LEU A 307 -5.14 17.09 -25.11
C LEU A 307 -3.65 16.72 -24.91
N PRO A 308 -3.07 15.69 -25.57
CA PRO A 308 -1.64 15.42 -25.49
C PRO A 308 -0.76 16.60 -25.91
N GLY A 309 -1.20 17.40 -26.89
CA GLY A 309 -0.51 18.61 -27.33
C GLY A 309 -0.34 19.67 -26.23
N LEU A 310 -1.14 19.62 -25.16
CA LEU A 310 -1.05 20.54 -24.02
C LEU A 310 0.05 20.17 -23.01
N ALA A 311 0.76 19.05 -23.19
CA ALA A 311 1.80 18.57 -22.27
C ALA A 311 2.91 19.60 -22.01
N SER A 312 3.23 20.40 -23.03
CA SER A 312 4.25 21.45 -22.99
C SER A 312 3.66 22.86 -23.07
N ALA A 313 2.34 23.01 -22.92
CA ALA A 313 1.67 24.32 -23.03
C ALA A 313 2.10 25.31 -21.94
N VAL A 314 2.56 24.79 -20.80
CA VAL A 314 3.07 25.61 -19.69
C VAL A 314 4.46 25.14 -19.30
N ALA A 315 5.45 26.00 -19.55
CA ALA A 315 6.82 25.79 -19.12
C ALA A 315 6.96 26.05 -17.62
N PRO A 316 7.75 25.24 -16.88
CA PRO A 316 8.08 25.54 -15.49
C PRO A 316 8.84 26.87 -15.40
N SER A 317 8.49 27.70 -14.42
CA SER A 317 9.28 28.90 -14.13
C SER A 317 10.58 28.53 -13.40
N LYS A 318 11.61 29.38 -13.50
CA LYS A 318 12.85 29.21 -12.73
C LYS A 318 12.60 29.12 -11.22
N SER A 319 11.67 29.92 -10.69
CA SER A 319 11.28 29.86 -9.28
C SER A 319 10.64 28.53 -8.89
N TYR A 320 9.97 27.84 -9.82
CA TYR A 320 9.45 26.51 -9.58
C TYR A 320 10.60 25.49 -9.53
N GLU A 321 11.52 25.52 -10.50
CA GLU A 321 12.66 24.59 -10.57
C GLU A 321 13.54 24.69 -9.31
N ASP A 322 13.89 25.92 -8.91
CA ASP A 322 14.68 26.22 -7.72
C ASP A 322 13.90 25.98 -6.40
N GLY A 323 12.59 25.75 -6.49
CA GLY A 323 11.67 25.65 -5.36
C GLY A 323 10.90 24.33 -5.33
N CYS A 324 9.66 24.36 -5.81
CA CYS A 324 8.74 23.20 -5.71
C CYS A 324 9.20 21.99 -6.54
N GLY A 325 9.89 22.21 -7.66
CA GLY A 325 10.41 21.16 -8.54
C GLY A 325 11.54 20.32 -7.95
N SER A 326 12.27 20.87 -6.98
CA SER A 326 13.38 20.22 -6.26
C SER A 326 13.10 20.03 -4.75
N CYS A 327 11.87 20.31 -4.30
CA CYS A 327 11.53 20.31 -2.89
C CYS A 327 11.53 18.89 -2.29
N ASP A 328 12.25 18.73 -1.18
CA ASP A 328 12.34 17.48 -0.42
C ASP A 328 11.00 17.04 0.18
N LEU A 329 10.07 17.97 0.45
CA LEU A 329 8.71 17.70 0.94
C LEU A 329 7.75 17.17 -0.13
N ARG A 330 8.18 16.94 -1.38
CA ARG A 330 7.27 16.58 -2.48
C ARG A 330 6.39 15.37 -2.20
N ALA A 331 6.92 14.33 -1.55
CA ALA A 331 6.19 13.13 -1.16
C ALA A 331 5.09 13.37 -0.10
N ASP A 332 5.18 14.48 0.62
CA ASP A 332 4.25 14.92 1.67
C ASP A 332 3.31 16.05 1.18
N CYS A 333 3.50 16.53 -0.05
CA CYS A 333 2.91 17.77 -0.54
C CYS A 333 1.77 17.52 -1.53
N LYS A 334 0.65 18.23 -1.34
CA LYS A 334 -0.53 18.20 -2.23
C LYS A 334 -0.48 19.23 -3.37
N TRP A 335 0.64 19.95 -3.52
CA TRP A 335 0.79 20.94 -4.57
C TRP A 335 0.70 20.29 -5.97
N CYS A 336 0.02 20.96 -6.88
CA CYS A 336 0.05 20.69 -8.32
C CYS A 336 -0.14 22.00 -9.10
N PRO A 337 0.26 22.05 -10.38
CA PRO A 337 0.16 23.26 -11.19
C PRO A 337 -1.27 23.81 -11.32
N VAL A 338 -2.26 22.92 -11.38
CA VAL A 338 -3.68 23.32 -11.42
C VAL A 338 -4.09 24.03 -10.13
N TYR A 339 -3.61 23.56 -8.99
CA TYR A 339 -3.90 24.18 -7.71
C TYR A 339 -3.17 25.54 -7.60
N ALA A 340 -1.91 25.62 -8.03
CA ALA A 340 -1.18 26.89 -8.12
C ALA A 340 -1.97 27.92 -8.93
N TYR A 341 -2.49 27.54 -10.10
CA TYR A 341 -3.31 28.41 -10.92
C TYR A 341 -4.61 28.87 -10.23
N LEU A 342 -5.30 27.99 -9.50
CA LEU A 342 -6.50 28.39 -8.74
C LEU A 342 -6.17 29.37 -7.61
N GLU A 343 -5.00 29.24 -6.97
CA GLU A 343 -4.57 30.13 -5.89
C GLU A 343 -4.06 31.49 -6.38
N THR A 344 -3.22 31.49 -7.41
CA THR A 344 -2.39 32.65 -7.76
C THR A 344 -2.53 33.10 -9.20
N ARG A 345 -3.26 32.34 -10.05
CA ARG A 345 -3.31 32.52 -11.51
C ARG A 345 -1.97 32.28 -12.22
N ASP A 346 -1.03 31.65 -11.53
CA ASP A 346 0.23 31.18 -12.09
C ASP A 346 0.42 29.68 -11.76
N HIS A 347 0.63 28.89 -12.81
CA HIS A 347 0.80 27.44 -12.75
C HIS A 347 2.09 26.99 -12.03
N SER A 348 3.07 27.88 -11.90
CA SER A 348 4.37 27.60 -11.26
C SER A 348 4.46 28.05 -9.80
N SER A 349 3.47 28.79 -9.33
CA SER A 349 3.54 29.46 -8.03
C SER A 349 3.53 28.50 -6.84
N ARG A 350 4.34 28.83 -5.84
CA ARG A 350 4.31 28.17 -4.54
C ARG A 350 3.05 28.58 -3.75
N ILE A 351 2.49 27.63 -2.99
CA ILE A 351 1.35 27.86 -2.09
C ILE A 351 1.79 27.60 -0.64
N ASP A 352 1.99 28.65 0.15
CA ASP A 352 2.55 28.52 1.50
C ASP A 352 1.69 27.70 2.46
N GLY A 353 0.35 27.77 2.34
CA GLY A 353 -0.56 26.94 3.12
C GLY A 353 -0.32 25.43 2.89
N LEU A 354 -0.05 25.02 1.64
CA LEU A 354 0.28 23.63 1.33
C LEU A 354 1.68 23.25 1.81
N CYS A 355 2.64 24.18 1.80
CA CYS A 355 3.95 23.95 2.41
C CYS A 355 3.82 23.68 3.92
N ALA A 356 2.96 24.42 4.62
CA ALA A 356 2.71 24.19 6.05
C ALA A 356 2.06 22.82 6.30
N ILE A 357 1.05 22.44 5.50
CA ILE A 357 0.44 21.10 5.56
C ILE A 357 1.46 20.00 5.26
N ALA A 358 2.34 20.17 4.27
CA ALA A 358 3.35 19.18 3.93
C ALA A 358 4.37 18.98 5.06
N ARG A 359 4.83 20.07 5.71
CA ARG A 359 5.71 19.99 6.89
C ARG A 359 5.04 19.25 8.04
N GLU A 360 3.76 19.54 8.29
CA GLU A 360 3.01 18.89 9.35
C GLU A 360 2.72 17.41 9.03
N THR A 361 2.44 17.10 7.77
CA THR A 361 2.28 15.71 7.28
C THR A 361 3.57 14.92 7.53
N ARG A 362 4.72 15.48 7.17
CA ARG A 362 6.03 14.87 7.46
C ARG A 362 6.26 14.70 8.95
N ARG A 363 6.03 15.74 9.76
CA ARG A 363 6.18 15.67 11.23
C ARG A 363 5.33 14.56 11.82
N ALA A 364 4.06 14.46 11.43
CA ALA A 364 3.14 13.44 11.91
C ALA A 364 3.55 12.04 11.43
N ARG A 365 3.97 11.88 10.16
CA ARG A 365 4.51 10.62 9.63
C ARG A 365 5.76 10.18 10.40
N ASP A 366 6.71 11.08 10.61
CA ASP A 366 7.97 10.78 11.30
C ASP A 366 7.71 10.51 12.79
N GLY A 367 6.73 11.18 13.40
CA GLY A 367 6.24 10.89 14.75
C GLY A 367 5.60 9.50 14.84
N ARG A 368 4.75 9.14 13.87
CA ARG A 368 4.16 7.80 13.76
C ARG A 368 5.22 6.74 13.53
N ARG A 369 6.16 6.93 12.60
CA ARG A 369 7.29 6.02 12.36
C ARG A 369 8.09 5.81 13.65
N ARG A 370 8.40 6.88 14.39
CA ARG A 370 9.10 6.79 15.68
C ARG A 370 8.33 6.06 16.77
N SER A 371 7.00 6.12 16.77
CA SER A 371 6.18 5.50 17.82
C SER A 371 5.64 4.12 17.46
N HIS A 372 5.45 3.81 16.18
CA HIS A 372 4.73 2.63 15.67
C HIS A 372 5.59 1.76 14.73
N SER A 373 6.86 2.11 14.51
CA SER A 373 7.78 1.30 13.70
C SER A 373 9.10 1.09 14.42
N ARG A 374 9.68 -0.10 14.28
CA ARG A 374 11.04 -0.42 14.72
C ARG A 374 11.75 -1.19 13.62
N ARG A 375 13.01 -0.81 13.38
CA ARG A 375 13.87 -1.46 12.39
C ARG A 375 14.89 -2.36 13.08
N PHE A 376 15.00 -3.58 12.56
CA PHE A 376 15.94 -4.60 12.98
C PHE A 376 16.85 -5.00 11.84
N ARG A 377 17.96 -5.66 12.14
CA ARG A 377 18.88 -6.24 11.17
C ARG A 377 19.26 -7.64 11.57
N VAL A 378 19.05 -8.61 10.67
CA VAL A 378 19.45 -10.00 10.84
C VAL A 378 20.09 -10.51 9.56
N ALA A 379 21.24 -11.17 9.68
CA ALA A 379 21.99 -11.70 8.53
C ALA A 379 22.21 -10.68 7.40
N GLY A 380 22.44 -9.41 7.74
CA GLY A 380 22.63 -8.32 6.79
C GLY A 380 21.36 -7.86 6.07
N LEU A 381 20.18 -8.35 6.43
CA LEU A 381 18.88 -7.88 5.94
C LEU A 381 18.22 -6.97 6.97
N THR A 382 17.57 -5.92 6.49
CA THR A 382 16.75 -5.00 7.29
C THR A 382 15.32 -5.51 7.38
N VAL A 383 14.78 -5.50 8.59
CA VAL A 383 13.40 -5.92 8.89
C VAL A 383 12.69 -4.76 9.59
N ASP A 384 11.75 -4.14 8.89
CA ASP A 384 10.84 -3.16 9.48
C ASP A 384 9.64 -3.87 10.08
N VAL A 385 9.37 -3.57 11.34
CA VAL A 385 8.15 -3.98 12.03
C VAL A 385 7.33 -2.73 12.26
N GLU A 386 6.12 -2.73 11.73
CA GLU A 386 5.13 -1.67 11.84
C GLU A 386 3.89 -2.21 12.55
N ALA A 387 3.18 -1.36 13.28
CA ALA A 387 1.96 -1.78 13.97
C ALA A 387 0.92 -0.65 14.02
N ASP A 388 -0.37 -1.02 14.10
CA ASP A 388 -1.45 -0.06 14.38
C ASP A 388 -1.35 0.53 15.80
N LEU A 389 -0.55 -0.09 16.68
CA LEU A 389 -0.30 0.33 18.06
C LEU A 389 1.16 0.75 18.27
N PRO A 390 1.45 1.58 19.29
CA PRO A 390 2.82 2.00 19.58
C PRO A 390 3.74 0.80 19.87
N ILE A 391 4.91 0.78 19.24
CA ILE A 391 6.01 -0.14 19.54
C ILE A 391 6.96 0.56 20.52
N GLY A 392 6.92 0.14 21.78
CA GLY A 392 7.76 0.66 22.85
C GLY A 392 9.05 -0.15 23.07
N GLU A 393 9.83 0.26 24.08
CA GLU A 393 11.07 -0.45 24.46
C GLU A 393 10.84 -1.86 25.02
N SER A 394 9.66 -2.10 25.59
CA SER A 394 9.25 -3.38 26.18
C SER A 394 8.38 -4.23 25.24
N THR A 395 8.06 -3.77 24.03
CA THR A 395 7.17 -4.53 23.12
C THR A 395 7.78 -5.87 22.74
N PHE A 396 9.06 -5.88 22.38
CA PHE A 396 9.79 -7.11 22.05
C PHE A 396 10.75 -7.49 23.17
N GLY A 397 11.03 -8.78 23.30
CA GLY A 397 11.94 -9.33 24.30
C GLY A 397 13.34 -8.66 24.25
N PRO A 398 14.06 -8.58 25.39
CA PRO A 398 15.34 -7.88 25.49
C PRO A 398 16.38 -8.31 24.44
N LYS A 399 16.32 -9.57 23.99
CA LYS A 399 17.20 -10.16 22.97
C LYS A 399 17.22 -9.40 21.65
N PHE A 400 16.12 -8.74 21.27
CA PHE A 400 16.04 -7.97 20.02
C PHE A 400 16.77 -6.63 20.07
N ARG A 401 17.17 -6.14 21.25
CA ARG A 401 17.89 -4.85 21.37
C ARG A 401 19.20 -4.84 20.59
N SER A 402 19.94 -5.96 20.60
CA SER A 402 21.20 -6.09 19.86
C SER A 402 20.98 -6.14 18.33
N PHE A 403 19.78 -6.45 17.88
CA PHE A 403 19.42 -6.49 16.46
C PHE A 403 18.82 -5.17 15.96
N ARG A 404 18.60 -4.17 16.81
CA ARG A 404 18.05 -2.88 16.37
C ARG A 404 19.03 -2.11 15.51
N THR A 405 18.51 -1.37 14.53
CA THR A 405 19.33 -0.48 13.69
C THR A 405 18.56 0.77 13.27
N LEU A 406 19.30 1.83 12.96
CA LEU A 406 18.77 3.13 12.51
C LEU A 406 19.00 3.38 11.02
N SER A 407 19.36 2.36 10.22
CA SER A 407 19.68 2.58 8.81
C SER A 407 18.58 3.32 8.07
N ASP A 408 18.96 4.20 7.15
CA ASP A 408 18.05 4.85 6.21
C ASP A 408 17.81 3.97 4.98
N GLY A 409 16.76 4.29 4.21
CA GLY A 409 16.38 3.55 2.99
C GLY A 409 15.25 2.54 3.17
N PRO A 410 14.78 1.92 2.07
CA PRO A 410 13.73 0.90 2.10
C PRO A 410 14.22 -0.35 2.84
N ALA A 411 13.33 -1.00 3.60
CA ALA A 411 13.66 -2.27 4.24
C ALA A 411 13.54 -3.45 3.28
N ASP A 412 14.37 -4.47 3.51
CA ASP A 412 14.35 -5.74 2.74
C ASP A 412 13.09 -6.56 3.06
N ILE A 413 12.66 -6.52 4.33
CA ILE A 413 11.43 -7.17 4.82
C ILE A 413 10.60 -6.17 5.61
N VAL A 414 9.30 -6.10 5.36
CA VAL A 414 8.33 -5.28 6.10
C VAL A 414 7.22 -6.16 6.68
N LEU A 415 7.00 -6.07 7.99
CA LEU A 415 5.96 -6.77 8.73
C LEU A 415 5.01 -5.75 9.35
N SER A 416 3.75 -5.75 8.96
CA SER A 416 2.72 -4.82 9.46
C SER A 416 1.72 -5.57 10.34
N HIS A 417 1.60 -5.16 11.60
CA HIS A 417 0.70 -5.75 12.58
C HIS A 417 -0.61 -4.98 12.70
N HIS A 418 -1.70 -5.72 12.60
CA HIS A 418 -3.07 -5.24 12.75
C HIS A 418 -3.77 -6.02 13.86
N PHE A 419 -4.60 -5.34 14.65
CA PHE A 419 -5.26 -5.93 15.84
C PHE A 419 -6.78 -6.08 15.66
N SER A 420 -7.18 -6.42 14.45
CA SER A 420 -8.50 -6.90 14.10
C SER A 420 -8.39 -7.91 12.96
N LEU A 421 -9.24 -8.94 12.95
CA LEU A 421 -9.29 -9.88 11.83
C LEU A 421 -10.01 -9.24 10.62
N PRO A 422 -9.52 -9.46 9.40
CA PRO A 422 -10.25 -9.05 8.20
C PRO A 422 -11.52 -9.91 8.04
N GLU A 423 -12.52 -9.37 7.35
CA GLU A 423 -13.71 -10.15 6.98
C GLU A 423 -13.32 -11.22 5.95
N LEU A 424 -13.47 -12.49 6.33
CA LEU A 424 -13.09 -13.64 5.49
C LEU A 424 -14.28 -14.32 4.82
N ALA A 425 -15.50 -14.08 5.30
CA ALA A 425 -16.71 -14.67 4.73
C ALA A 425 -16.92 -14.17 3.29
N GLY A 426 -17.07 -15.10 2.33
CA GLY A 426 -17.19 -14.76 0.90
C GLY A 426 -15.90 -14.27 0.23
N ALA A 427 -14.81 -14.07 0.99
CA ALA A 427 -13.53 -13.71 0.44
C ALA A 427 -12.93 -14.93 -0.28
N GLY A 428 -12.93 -14.95 -1.61
CA GLY A 428 -12.26 -16.03 -2.36
C GLY A 428 -10.77 -16.06 -2.01
N LEU A 429 -10.35 -17.02 -1.17
CA LEU A 429 -8.98 -17.14 -0.63
C LEU A 429 -7.97 -17.70 -1.65
N GLY A 430 -8.44 -18.12 -2.82
CA GLY A 430 -7.64 -18.76 -3.85
C GLY A 430 -7.49 -20.26 -3.62
N ARG A 431 -6.41 -20.85 -4.17
CA ARG A 431 -6.16 -22.29 -4.11
C ARG A 431 -5.53 -22.66 -2.77
N GLU A 432 -6.09 -23.64 -2.08
CA GLU A 432 -5.44 -24.24 -0.91
C GLU A 432 -4.18 -25.02 -1.34
N VAL A 433 -3.06 -24.76 -0.66
CA VAL A 433 -1.75 -25.36 -0.93
C VAL A 433 -1.37 -26.35 0.17
N LEU A 434 -1.70 -26.03 1.42
CA LEU A 434 -1.38 -26.85 2.58
C LEU A 434 -2.49 -26.68 3.63
N ARG A 435 -2.88 -27.76 4.29
CA ARG A 435 -3.71 -27.73 5.50
C ARG A 435 -3.17 -28.72 6.51
N GLN A 436 -2.42 -28.20 7.47
CA GLN A 436 -1.85 -28.94 8.57
C GLN A 436 -1.72 -27.99 9.77
N PRO A 437 -2.53 -28.18 10.83
CA PRO A 437 -2.46 -27.36 12.03
C PRO A 437 -1.00 -27.18 12.52
N PRO A 438 -0.59 -25.95 12.87
CA PRO A 438 -1.45 -24.79 13.09
C PRO A 438 -1.80 -23.98 11.82
N TRP A 439 -1.50 -24.45 10.61
CA TRP A 439 -1.64 -23.65 9.39
C TRP A 439 -2.60 -24.24 8.33
N ALA A 440 -3.48 -23.40 7.79
CA ALA A 440 -4.00 -23.56 6.44
C ALA A 440 -3.41 -22.46 5.54
N VAL A 441 -2.83 -22.85 4.41
CA VAL A 441 -2.10 -21.95 3.50
C VAL A 441 -2.77 -21.95 2.14
N TYR A 442 -3.04 -20.76 1.63
CA TYR A 442 -3.67 -20.52 0.33
C TYR A 442 -2.80 -19.65 -0.57
N ARG A 443 -3.00 -19.82 -1.87
CA ARG A 443 -2.37 -19.03 -2.92
C ARG A 443 -3.43 -18.30 -3.73
N LYS A 444 -3.36 -16.97 -3.76
CA LYS A 444 -4.23 -16.10 -4.56
C LYS A 444 -3.37 -15.13 -5.37
N GLY A 445 -3.29 -15.33 -6.69
CA GLY A 445 -2.42 -14.53 -7.55
C GLY A 445 -0.96 -14.60 -7.09
N SER A 446 -0.39 -13.45 -6.72
CA SER A 446 0.97 -13.30 -6.19
C SER A 446 1.03 -13.22 -4.65
N SER A 447 -0.04 -13.61 -3.95
CA SER A 447 -0.14 -13.52 -2.49
C SER A 447 -0.26 -14.89 -1.83
N TRP A 448 0.41 -15.05 -0.70
CA TRP A 448 0.31 -16.19 0.20
C TRP A 448 -0.56 -15.80 1.40
N ILE A 449 -1.59 -16.59 1.70
CA ILE A 449 -2.49 -16.36 2.83
C ILE A 449 -2.33 -17.52 3.80
N TYR A 450 -2.01 -17.21 5.06
CA TYR A 450 -1.88 -18.16 6.15
C TYR A 450 -3.00 -17.93 7.15
N LEU A 451 -3.79 -18.95 7.42
CA LEU A 451 -4.78 -18.98 8.49
C LEU A 451 -4.23 -19.84 9.62
N MET A 452 -4.21 -19.29 10.83
CA MET A 452 -3.91 -20.07 12.03
C MET A 452 -5.16 -20.85 12.43
N ILE A 453 -5.10 -22.17 12.31
CA ILE A 453 -6.21 -23.10 12.57
C ILE A 453 -5.89 -24.00 13.77
N SER A 454 -6.93 -24.43 14.48
CA SER A 454 -6.81 -25.37 15.58
C SER A 454 -6.56 -26.81 15.09
N PRO A 455 -5.81 -27.64 15.83
CA PRO A 455 -5.79 -29.09 15.63
C PRO A 455 -7.10 -29.76 16.06
N ASP A 456 -7.91 -29.11 16.90
CA ASP A 456 -9.23 -29.58 17.30
C ASP A 456 -10.25 -29.30 16.18
N PRO A 457 -10.84 -30.33 15.54
CA PRO A 457 -11.82 -30.15 14.48
C PRO A 457 -13.10 -29.41 14.90
N SER A 458 -13.38 -29.33 16.21
CA SER A 458 -14.54 -28.62 16.76
C SER A 458 -14.30 -27.11 16.90
N ASP A 459 -13.04 -26.67 16.92
CA ASP A 459 -12.67 -25.25 16.95
C ASP A 459 -12.53 -24.70 15.53
N ALA A 460 -13.61 -24.09 15.04
CA ALA A 460 -13.65 -23.41 13.75
C ALA A 460 -13.06 -21.99 13.79
N ALA A 461 -12.55 -21.51 14.93
CA ALA A 461 -12.05 -20.15 15.05
C ALA A 461 -10.74 -19.95 14.29
N ILE A 462 -10.62 -18.78 13.68
CA ILE A 462 -9.38 -18.34 13.04
C ILE A 462 -8.67 -17.44 14.04
N HIS A 463 -7.54 -17.93 14.56
CA HIS A 463 -6.80 -17.25 15.62
C HIS A 463 -5.86 -16.18 15.08
N ARG A 464 -5.53 -16.21 13.79
CA ARG A 464 -4.69 -15.22 13.10
C ARG A 464 -4.78 -15.36 11.58
N VAL A 465 -4.62 -14.25 10.87
CA VAL A 465 -4.46 -14.23 9.41
C VAL A 465 -3.14 -13.56 9.07
N MET A 466 -2.38 -14.13 8.13
CA MET A 466 -1.21 -13.46 7.57
C MET A 466 -1.28 -13.45 6.06
N VAL A 467 -0.97 -12.30 5.46
CA VAL A 467 -0.96 -12.12 4.01
C VAL A 467 0.43 -11.65 3.59
N PHE A 468 1.14 -12.49 2.85
CA PHE A 468 2.48 -12.18 2.33
C PHE A 468 2.44 -11.99 0.81
N ASN A 469 3.32 -11.13 0.30
CA ASN A 469 3.67 -11.14 -1.12
C ASN A 469 4.46 -12.40 -1.49
N ASP A 470 4.73 -12.58 -2.78
CA ASP A 470 5.29 -13.83 -3.29
C ASP A 470 6.64 -14.23 -2.67
N GLY A 471 7.51 -13.24 -2.46
CA GLY A 471 8.84 -13.42 -1.88
C GLY A 471 8.89 -13.34 -0.35
N HIS A 472 7.75 -13.25 0.34
CA HIS A 472 7.67 -13.09 1.80
C HIS A 472 8.45 -11.87 2.36
N THR A 473 8.64 -10.84 1.53
CA THR A 473 9.32 -9.58 1.90
C THR A 473 8.35 -8.50 2.38
N LYS A 474 7.05 -8.67 2.15
CA LYS A 474 6.01 -7.79 2.70
C LYS A 474 4.90 -8.66 3.28
N GLY A 475 4.59 -8.47 4.56
CA GLY A 475 3.61 -9.25 5.28
C GLY A 475 2.68 -8.39 6.12
N HIS A 476 1.37 -8.65 6.02
CA HIS A 476 0.36 -8.13 6.95
C HIS A 476 -0.06 -9.25 7.89
N ILE A 477 -0.08 -8.98 9.20
CA ILE A 477 -0.36 -9.94 10.27
C ILE A 477 -1.53 -9.41 11.08
N TYR A 478 -2.67 -10.10 11.01
CA TYR A 478 -3.92 -9.71 11.63
C TYR A 478 -4.19 -10.59 12.85
N SER A 479 -4.19 -9.98 14.03
CA SER A 479 -4.53 -10.61 15.30
C SER A 479 -5.96 -10.24 15.72
N PRO A 480 -6.70 -11.14 16.41
CA PRO A 480 -8.10 -10.89 16.79
C PRO A 480 -8.27 -9.83 17.87
N SER A 481 -7.21 -9.54 18.64
CA SER A 481 -7.21 -8.49 19.65
C SER A 481 -5.81 -7.92 19.85
N ASP A 482 -5.72 -6.79 20.54
CA ASP A 482 -4.45 -6.16 20.92
C ASP A 482 -3.88 -6.66 22.25
N ALA A 483 -4.63 -7.48 22.99
CA ALA A 483 -4.28 -7.89 24.34
C ALA A 483 -2.91 -8.57 24.40
N PHE A 484 -2.65 -9.52 23.48
CA PHE A 484 -1.35 -10.18 23.37
C PHE A 484 -0.24 -9.18 23.09
N PHE A 485 -0.42 -8.29 22.11
CA PHE A 485 0.60 -7.30 21.77
C PHE A 485 0.96 -6.37 22.95
N ARG A 486 -0.04 -5.91 23.70
CA ARG A 486 0.13 -5.02 24.85
C ARG A 486 0.85 -5.65 26.04
N GLN A 487 0.85 -6.99 26.18
CA GLN A 487 1.64 -7.67 27.22
C GLN A 487 3.14 -7.39 27.10
N GLY A 488 3.63 -7.12 25.89
CA GLY A 488 5.05 -6.90 25.61
C GLY A 488 5.90 -8.15 25.81
N GLY A 489 7.22 -7.99 25.70
CA GLY A 489 8.18 -9.09 25.89
C GLY A 489 8.18 -10.13 24.77
N HIS A 490 7.66 -9.81 23.57
CA HIS A 490 7.47 -10.79 22.50
C HIS A 490 8.77 -11.37 21.97
N ASP A 491 8.82 -12.70 21.84
CA ASP A 491 9.98 -13.47 21.36
C ASP A 491 10.09 -13.59 19.83
N SER A 492 9.14 -13.01 19.10
CA SER A 492 9.06 -13.02 17.64
C SER A 492 8.61 -11.64 17.15
N LEU A 493 9.28 -11.13 16.12
CA LEU A 493 8.88 -9.88 15.45
C LEU A 493 7.53 -10.02 14.74
N ALA A 494 7.18 -11.23 14.30
CA ALA A 494 5.90 -11.57 13.69
C ALA A 494 4.81 -11.96 14.70
N LEU A 495 5.10 -11.87 16.01
CA LEU A 495 4.23 -12.32 17.11
C LEU A 495 3.86 -13.81 17.02
N LEU A 496 4.60 -14.60 16.26
CA LEU A 496 4.40 -16.03 16.06
C LEU A 496 5.18 -16.81 17.12
N PRO A 497 5.00 -18.15 17.22
CA PRO A 497 5.91 -18.96 18.01
C PRO A 497 7.39 -18.78 17.60
N SER A 498 7.65 -18.45 16.32
CA SER A 498 8.96 -18.01 15.85
C SER A 498 8.87 -17.26 14.50
N ASP A 499 9.91 -16.48 14.16
CA ASP A 499 10.01 -15.76 12.88
C ASP A 499 10.47 -16.65 11.70
N GLN A 500 10.58 -17.96 11.92
CA GLN A 500 11.19 -18.91 10.98
C GLN A 500 10.45 -18.99 9.65
N LEU A 501 9.12 -18.87 9.69
CA LEU A 501 8.28 -18.85 8.50
C LEU A 501 8.71 -17.76 7.52
N ILE A 502 9.04 -16.58 8.04
CA ILE A 502 9.36 -15.39 7.25
C ILE A 502 10.81 -15.48 6.77
N LEU A 503 11.75 -15.68 7.71
CA LEU A 503 13.17 -15.69 7.40
C LEU A 503 13.52 -16.81 6.40
N ALA A 504 13.06 -18.04 6.63
CA ALA A 504 13.35 -19.17 5.74
C ALA A 504 12.81 -18.96 4.31
N ARG A 505 11.69 -18.26 4.18
CA ARG A 505 11.05 -18.00 2.89
C ARG A 505 11.71 -16.86 2.11
N ALA A 506 12.09 -15.79 2.81
CA ALA A 506 12.68 -14.61 2.19
C ALA A 506 14.16 -14.80 1.85
N LEU A 507 14.94 -15.45 2.72
CA LEU A 507 16.40 -15.51 2.63
C LEU A 507 16.98 -15.99 1.29
N PRO A 508 16.43 -17.03 0.61
CA PRO A 508 16.99 -17.46 -0.67
C PRO A 508 16.95 -16.40 -1.77
N ALA A 509 15.97 -15.49 -1.73
CA ALA A 509 15.91 -14.36 -2.66
C ALA A 509 17.03 -13.33 -2.42
N PHE A 510 17.68 -13.39 -1.25
CA PHE A 510 18.81 -12.55 -0.86
C PHE A 510 20.12 -13.34 -0.72
N GLY A 511 20.24 -14.49 -1.41
CA GLY A 511 21.46 -15.28 -1.42
C GLY A 511 21.77 -15.97 -0.08
N GLY A 512 20.75 -16.25 0.75
CA GLY A 512 20.91 -16.83 2.08
C GLY A 512 20.14 -18.12 2.31
N LEU A 513 20.70 -19.02 3.12
CA LEU A 513 20.05 -20.23 3.61
C LEU A 513 19.89 -20.18 5.12
N PHE A 514 18.69 -20.52 5.61
CA PHE A 514 18.43 -20.65 7.04
C PHE A 514 18.64 -22.09 7.49
N VAL A 515 19.62 -22.31 8.36
CA VAL A 515 20.13 -23.64 8.72
C VAL A 515 19.93 -23.88 10.21
N HIS A 516 19.36 -25.02 10.57
CA HIS A 516 19.30 -25.52 11.93
C HIS A 516 20.68 -26.09 12.32
N ALA A 517 21.49 -25.23 12.92
CA ALA A 517 22.88 -25.47 13.28
C ALA A 517 23.32 -24.45 14.34
N ALA A 518 24.35 -24.80 15.10
CA ALA A 518 25.07 -23.84 15.94
C ALA A 518 26.21 -23.19 15.15
N ALA A 519 26.59 -21.96 15.49
CA ALA A 519 27.78 -21.33 14.94
C ALA A 519 28.52 -20.48 15.96
N VAL A 520 29.84 -20.44 15.78
CA VAL A 520 30.77 -19.60 16.54
C VAL A 520 31.69 -18.86 15.58
N ASP A 521 32.21 -17.73 16.04
CA ASP A 521 33.33 -17.00 15.45
C ASP A 521 34.57 -17.26 16.31
N MET A 522 35.49 -18.06 15.79
CA MET A 522 36.73 -18.47 16.45
C MET A 522 37.92 -17.88 15.70
N GLY A 523 38.57 -16.87 16.29
CA GLY A 523 39.70 -16.19 15.66
C GLY A 523 39.38 -15.47 14.34
N GLY A 524 38.14 -15.02 14.13
CA GLY A 524 37.70 -14.42 12.85
C GLY A 524 37.21 -15.45 11.82
N HIS A 525 37.13 -16.73 12.20
CA HIS A 525 36.67 -17.83 11.36
C HIS A 525 35.32 -18.35 11.85
N GLY A 526 34.32 -18.28 10.96
CA GLY A 526 32.99 -18.83 11.21
C GLY A 526 32.97 -20.34 11.09
N LEU A 527 32.58 -21.04 12.15
CA LEU A 527 32.42 -22.50 12.19
C LEU A 527 30.95 -22.83 12.41
N VAL A 528 30.40 -23.73 11.59
CA VAL A 528 28.99 -24.15 11.66
C VAL A 528 28.90 -25.61 12.05
N PHE A 529 28.21 -25.92 13.15
CA PHE A 529 27.96 -27.26 13.65
C PHE A 529 26.54 -27.69 13.34
N ALA A 530 26.37 -28.46 12.27
CA ALA A 530 25.10 -28.95 11.78
C ALA A 530 24.85 -30.38 12.25
N GLY A 531 23.66 -30.65 12.77
CA GLY A 531 23.30 -31.99 13.23
C GLY A 531 21.82 -32.05 13.60
N PRO A 532 21.22 -33.27 13.63
CA PRO A 532 19.88 -33.44 14.15
C PRO A 532 19.76 -32.90 15.58
N SER A 533 18.53 -32.76 16.08
CA SER A 533 18.31 -32.50 17.50
C SER A 533 19.07 -33.53 18.33
N GLU A 534 19.64 -33.11 19.47
CA GLU A 534 20.45 -33.97 20.36
C GLU A 534 21.82 -34.43 19.82
N ALA A 535 22.22 -33.99 18.62
CA ALA A 535 23.55 -34.28 18.08
C ALA A 535 24.73 -33.61 18.83
N GLY A 536 24.44 -32.81 19.87
CA GLY A 536 25.46 -32.14 20.68
C GLY A 536 25.82 -30.72 20.24
N LYS A 537 24.96 -30.03 19.48
CA LYS A 537 25.18 -28.63 19.03
C LYS A 537 25.45 -27.66 20.19
N SER A 538 24.55 -27.59 21.16
CA SER A 538 24.78 -26.75 22.35
C SER A 538 25.92 -27.29 23.22
N THR A 539 26.20 -28.61 23.20
CA THR A 539 27.33 -29.21 23.93
C THR A 539 28.67 -28.73 23.39
N ILE A 540 28.90 -28.78 22.07
CA ILE A 540 30.17 -28.33 21.49
C ILE A 540 30.36 -26.81 21.69
N VAL A 541 29.29 -26.02 21.58
CA VAL A 541 29.36 -24.57 21.89
C VAL A 541 29.74 -24.32 23.35
N LYS A 542 29.20 -25.10 24.30
CA LYS A 542 29.58 -25.02 25.72
C LYS A 542 31.04 -25.42 25.96
N LEU A 543 31.54 -26.45 25.27
CA LEU A 543 32.94 -26.91 25.39
C LEU A 543 33.95 -25.88 24.83
N ILE A 544 33.59 -25.18 23.75
CA ILE A 544 34.38 -24.08 23.20
C ILE A 544 34.47 -22.94 24.23
N GLY A 545 33.37 -22.62 24.90
CA GLY A 545 33.35 -21.66 26.00
C GLY A 545 33.77 -20.26 25.55
N GLU A 546 34.67 -19.63 26.29
CA GLU A 546 35.14 -18.26 26.01
C GLU A 546 36.17 -18.17 24.87
N ARG A 547 36.62 -19.31 24.32
CA ARG A 547 37.59 -19.36 23.21
C ARG A 547 37.02 -18.87 21.88
N ALA A 548 35.69 -18.77 21.77
CA ALA A 548 35.03 -18.25 20.58
C ALA A 548 33.82 -17.41 20.94
N LYS A 549 33.46 -16.50 20.04
CA LYS A 549 32.22 -15.73 20.15
C LYS A 549 31.06 -16.56 19.61
N VAL A 550 30.10 -16.90 20.47
CA VAL A 550 28.88 -17.60 20.05
C VAL A 550 28.04 -16.68 19.16
N LEU A 551 27.69 -17.15 17.95
CA LEU A 551 26.81 -16.43 17.03
C LEU A 551 25.35 -16.84 17.25
N CYS A 552 25.08 -18.15 17.35
CA CYS A 552 23.78 -18.75 17.68
C CYS A 552 23.97 -20.24 17.94
N ASP A 553 23.17 -20.87 18.80
CA ASP A 553 23.26 -22.31 19.10
C ASP A 553 22.10 -23.16 18.53
N ASP A 554 21.12 -22.53 17.86
CA ASP A 554 19.97 -23.21 17.25
C ASP A 554 19.90 -23.01 15.73
N ARG A 555 19.77 -21.76 15.27
CA ARG A 555 19.54 -21.46 13.85
C ARG A 555 20.37 -20.29 13.35
N VAL A 556 21.15 -20.56 12.32
CA VAL A 556 22.09 -19.62 11.71
C VAL A 556 21.72 -19.37 10.27
N VAL A 557 22.18 -18.25 9.72
CA VAL A 557 22.06 -17.96 8.29
C VAL A 557 23.42 -18.08 7.64
N ILE A 558 23.53 -18.87 6.57
CA ILE A 558 24.70 -18.85 5.69
C ILE A 558 24.33 -18.03 4.47
N ARG A 559 25.10 -16.98 4.17
CA ARG A 559 24.81 -16.04 3.08
C ARG A 559 26.06 -15.77 2.25
N GLU A 560 25.86 -15.56 0.96
CA GLU A 560 26.91 -15.04 0.10
C GLU A 560 27.28 -13.60 0.49
N GLY A 561 28.58 -13.31 0.48
CA GLY A 561 29.17 -12.00 0.71
C GLY A 561 30.26 -11.69 -0.31
N GLY A 562 30.82 -10.47 -0.28
CA GLY A 562 31.81 -10.02 -1.27
C GLY A 562 33.09 -10.87 -1.35
N ASP A 563 33.48 -11.50 -0.24
CA ASP A 563 34.68 -12.34 -0.12
C ASP A 563 34.34 -13.83 0.07
N GLY A 564 33.16 -14.27 -0.40
CA GLY A 564 32.65 -15.64 -0.26
C GLY A 564 31.57 -15.78 0.83
N PHE A 565 31.30 -17.01 1.26
CA PHE A 565 30.23 -17.30 2.22
C PHE A 565 30.54 -16.79 3.63
N ARG A 566 29.51 -16.30 4.31
CA ARG A 566 29.54 -15.88 5.71
C ARG A 566 28.46 -16.60 6.49
N VAL A 567 28.73 -16.88 7.76
CA VAL A 567 27.72 -17.31 8.73
C VAL A 567 27.31 -16.13 9.59
N HIS A 568 26.01 -16.01 9.82
CA HIS A 568 25.39 -14.97 10.62
C HIS A 568 24.60 -15.59 11.76
N GLY A 569 24.75 -15.00 12.95
CA GLY A 569 23.87 -15.28 14.07
C GLY A 569 22.45 -14.76 13.83
N THR A 570 21.48 -15.31 14.55
CA THR A 570 20.08 -14.86 14.55
C THR A 570 19.60 -14.65 15.97
N TRP A 571 18.36 -14.15 16.11
CA TRP A 571 17.68 -14.05 17.40
C TRP A 571 17.05 -15.37 17.86
N SER A 572 17.37 -16.49 17.20
CA SER A 572 17.01 -17.84 17.67
C SER A 572 18.03 -18.31 18.71
N HIS A 573 17.60 -19.10 19.67
CA HIS A 573 18.47 -19.75 20.64
C HIS A 573 17.88 -21.10 21.06
N GLY A 574 18.76 -22.01 21.46
CA GLY A 574 18.43 -23.33 22.00
C GLY A 574 18.60 -23.32 23.52
N GLU A 575 19.48 -24.19 24.02
CA GLU A 575 19.78 -24.29 25.45
C GLU A 575 20.59 -23.08 25.98
N ILE A 576 21.31 -22.39 25.11
CA ILE A 576 22.13 -21.24 25.48
C ILE A 576 21.35 -19.97 25.16
N ASP A 577 20.90 -19.24 26.17
CA ASP A 577 20.20 -17.95 26.01
C ASP A 577 21.15 -16.81 25.59
N ARG A 578 21.85 -16.99 24.46
CA ARG A 578 22.75 -16.02 23.85
C ARG A 578 22.46 -15.92 22.35
N VAL A 579 22.10 -14.72 21.92
CA VAL A 579 21.87 -14.38 20.52
C VAL A 579 22.88 -13.34 20.04
N SER A 580 23.21 -13.35 18.76
CA SER A 580 24.16 -12.39 18.18
C SER A 580 23.70 -11.91 16.81
N PRO A 581 23.76 -10.58 16.53
CA PRO A 581 23.66 -10.06 15.16
C PRO A 581 24.97 -10.20 14.38
N GLY A 582 26.02 -10.74 15.02
CA GLY A 582 27.36 -10.87 14.45
C GLY A 582 27.44 -11.82 13.27
N SER A 583 28.56 -11.75 12.55
CA SER A 583 28.87 -12.66 11.44
C SER A 583 30.36 -12.87 11.30
N ALA A 584 30.76 -13.99 10.70
CA ALA A 584 32.13 -14.30 10.37
C ALA A 584 32.22 -14.96 8.98
N PRO A 585 33.34 -14.79 8.25
CA PRO A 585 33.63 -15.57 7.04
C PRO A 585 33.53 -17.07 7.35
N LEU A 586 32.74 -17.80 6.57
CA LEU A 586 32.49 -19.23 6.80
C LEU A 586 33.75 -20.02 6.42
N ARG A 587 34.38 -20.64 7.42
CA ARG A 587 35.60 -21.44 7.25
C ARG A 587 35.30 -22.91 7.00
N ALA A 588 34.32 -23.48 7.71
CA ALA A 588 33.95 -24.88 7.58
C ALA A 588 32.56 -25.18 8.15
N VAL A 589 31.95 -26.25 7.67
CA VAL A 589 30.72 -26.84 8.20
C VAL A 589 31.00 -28.25 8.72
N PHE A 590 30.54 -28.55 9.92
CA PHE A 590 30.77 -29.82 10.61
C PHE A 590 29.45 -30.56 10.81
N PHE A 591 29.38 -31.80 10.36
CA PHE A 591 28.33 -32.73 10.73
C PHE A 591 28.69 -33.43 12.03
N LEU A 592 27.89 -33.20 13.07
CA LEU A 592 28.16 -33.79 14.38
C LEU A 592 27.79 -35.27 14.41
N ARG A 593 28.72 -36.08 14.93
CA ARG A 593 28.56 -37.52 15.19
C ARG A 593 28.89 -37.80 16.65
N GLN A 594 28.05 -38.57 17.34
CA GLN A 594 28.35 -39.01 18.70
C GLN A 594 29.38 -40.14 18.66
N ALA A 595 30.47 -40.03 19.43
CA ALA A 595 31.50 -41.06 19.52
C ALA A 595 32.22 -41.01 20.88
N ALA A 596 32.94 -42.07 21.21
CA ALA A 596 33.78 -42.14 22.41
C ALA A 596 35.18 -41.54 22.22
N ALA A 597 35.51 -41.07 21.02
CA ALA A 597 36.81 -40.49 20.69
C ALA A 597 36.64 -39.31 19.72
N ASN A 598 37.49 -38.30 19.87
CA ASN A 598 37.51 -37.11 19.01
C ASN A 598 38.15 -37.43 17.66
N ARG A 599 37.43 -37.19 16.56
CA ARG A 599 37.93 -37.37 15.18
C ARG A 599 37.33 -36.34 14.24
N LEU A 600 38.14 -35.85 13.32
CA LEU A 600 37.74 -34.92 12.27
C LEU A 600 38.05 -35.53 10.90
N ASN A 601 37.01 -35.85 10.12
CA ASN A 601 37.16 -36.44 8.80
C ASN A 601 36.62 -35.50 7.73
N ARG A 602 37.43 -35.14 6.74
CA ARG A 602 36.97 -34.30 5.60
C ARG A 602 36.02 -35.09 4.72
N VAL A 603 34.85 -34.52 4.44
CA VAL A 603 33.88 -35.07 3.49
C VAL A 603 34.11 -34.38 2.15
N VAL A 604 34.37 -35.16 1.09
CA VAL A 604 34.65 -34.63 -0.26
C VAL A 604 33.58 -34.98 -1.29
N ASP A 605 32.72 -35.97 -1.01
CA ASP A 605 31.61 -36.32 -1.90
C ASP A 605 30.48 -35.30 -1.77
N ALA A 606 30.35 -34.42 -2.77
CA ALA A 606 29.32 -33.39 -2.84
C ALA A 606 27.89 -33.95 -2.70
N ARG A 607 27.61 -35.17 -3.20
CA ARG A 607 26.27 -35.77 -3.05
C ARG A 607 26.00 -36.21 -1.62
N ALA A 608 27.00 -36.80 -0.96
CA ALA A 608 26.91 -37.13 0.46
C ALA A 608 26.73 -35.87 1.31
N ILE A 609 27.47 -34.80 1.00
CA ILE A 609 27.33 -33.52 1.70
C ILE A 609 25.93 -32.95 1.50
N LEU A 610 25.41 -32.86 0.28
CA LEU A 610 24.07 -32.32 0.04
C LEU A 610 22.98 -33.15 0.72
N ARG A 611 23.07 -34.49 0.66
CA ARG A 611 22.15 -35.40 1.34
C ARG A 611 22.09 -35.12 2.84
N ASP A 612 23.24 -34.84 3.45
CA ASP A 612 23.31 -34.52 4.86
C ASP A 612 23.00 -33.03 5.12
N PHE A 613 23.33 -32.08 4.26
CA PHE A 613 23.13 -30.66 4.51
C PHE A 613 21.66 -30.22 4.33
N LEU A 614 21.01 -30.61 3.23
CA LEU A 614 19.66 -30.14 2.87
C LEU A 614 18.60 -30.42 3.94
N PRO A 615 18.61 -31.55 4.67
CA PRO A 615 17.67 -31.78 5.77
C PRO A 615 17.79 -30.77 6.92
N ARG A 616 18.93 -30.08 7.07
CA ARG A 616 19.15 -29.08 8.12
C ARG A 616 18.65 -27.70 7.71
N LEU A 617 18.18 -27.52 6.47
CA LEU A 617 17.50 -26.29 6.07
C LEU A 617 16.14 -26.18 6.74
N VAL A 618 15.85 -24.99 7.28
CA VAL A 618 14.53 -24.64 7.82
C VAL A 618 13.57 -24.46 6.64
N ARG A 619 12.53 -25.30 6.55
CA ARG A 619 11.66 -25.44 5.37
C ARG A 619 10.17 -25.40 5.74
N PRO A 620 9.64 -24.24 6.17
CA PRO A 620 8.27 -24.14 6.68
C PRO A 620 7.21 -24.23 5.57
N LEU A 621 7.55 -23.81 4.34
CA LEU A 621 6.74 -23.99 3.14
C LEU A 621 7.65 -24.02 1.90
N VAL A 622 7.61 -25.13 1.16
CA VAL A 622 8.45 -25.32 -0.03
C VAL A 622 7.66 -25.04 -1.31
N SER A 623 8.28 -24.27 -2.22
CA SER A 623 7.78 -24.01 -3.58
C SER A 623 8.88 -24.35 -4.58
N ALA A 624 8.55 -24.50 -5.87
CA ALA A 624 9.54 -24.81 -6.91
C ALA A 624 10.64 -23.73 -6.98
N ASP A 625 10.25 -22.45 -7.10
CA ASP A 625 11.19 -21.31 -7.10
C ASP A 625 12.06 -21.23 -5.84
N TRP A 626 11.51 -21.59 -4.67
CA TRP A 626 12.29 -21.62 -3.43
C TRP A 626 13.36 -22.72 -3.48
N TRP A 627 13.00 -23.90 -4.00
CA TRP A 627 13.95 -25.01 -4.15
C TRP A 627 15.03 -24.71 -5.18
N GLU A 628 14.70 -24.05 -6.29
CA GLU A 628 15.68 -23.66 -7.31
C GLU A 628 16.78 -22.79 -6.69
N LYS A 629 16.39 -21.69 -6.02
CA LYS A 629 17.34 -20.79 -5.33
C LYS A 629 18.09 -21.50 -4.21
N ALA A 630 17.39 -22.30 -3.40
CA ALA A 630 18.01 -22.96 -2.25
C ALA A 630 19.03 -24.03 -2.66
N LEU A 631 18.75 -24.81 -3.72
CA LEU A 631 19.66 -25.83 -4.25
C LEU A 631 20.86 -25.20 -4.93
N GLU A 632 20.68 -24.11 -5.65
CA GLU A 632 21.77 -23.35 -6.26
C GLU A 632 22.74 -22.84 -5.18
N LEU A 633 22.22 -22.18 -4.14
CA LEU A 633 23.01 -21.71 -3.01
C LEU A 633 23.67 -22.87 -2.24
N ALA A 634 22.94 -23.96 -1.97
CA ALA A 634 23.51 -25.12 -1.29
C ALA A 634 24.65 -25.75 -2.11
N GLY A 635 24.47 -25.86 -3.43
CA GLY A 635 25.51 -26.35 -4.34
C GLY A 635 26.76 -25.46 -4.34
N ALA A 636 26.57 -24.14 -4.33
CA ALA A 636 27.68 -23.19 -4.21
C ALA A 636 28.42 -23.31 -2.87
N ILE A 637 27.70 -23.40 -1.76
CA ILE A 637 28.32 -23.63 -0.43
C ILE A 637 29.13 -24.93 -0.43
N VAL A 638 28.57 -26.04 -0.95
CA VAL A 638 29.25 -27.35 -0.98
C VAL A 638 30.52 -27.32 -1.83
N ARG A 639 30.55 -26.50 -2.88
CA ARG A 639 31.72 -26.34 -3.74
C ARG A 639 32.81 -25.50 -3.09
N ASP A 640 32.42 -24.41 -2.42
CA ASP A 640 33.36 -23.34 -2.02
C ASP A 640 33.74 -23.41 -0.53
N VAL A 641 33.04 -24.21 0.29
CA VAL A 641 33.26 -24.34 1.74
C VAL A 641 33.61 -25.79 2.10
N PRO A 642 34.68 -26.03 2.89
CA PRO A 642 35.00 -27.36 3.41
C PRO A 642 33.93 -27.93 4.37
N PHE A 643 33.63 -29.22 4.22
CA PHE A 643 32.75 -29.99 5.11
C PHE A 643 33.51 -31.12 5.82
N TYR A 644 33.14 -31.37 7.09
CA TYR A 644 33.75 -32.41 7.91
C TYR A 644 32.70 -33.20 8.69
N ASP A 645 32.96 -34.46 8.97
CA ASP A 645 32.32 -35.19 10.07
C ASP A 645 33.15 -34.98 11.34
N LEU A 646 32.54 -34.36 12.36
CA LEU A 646 33.13 -34.15 13.67
C LEU A 646 32.54 -35.15 14.66
N SER A 647 33.33 -36.15 15.02
CA SER A 647 33.07 -37.06 16.12
C SER A 647 33.70 -36.50 17.38
N PHE A 648 32.96 -36.37 18.47
CA PHE A 648 33.53 -35.80 19.71
C PHE A 648 32.98 -36.41 21.00
N ASP A 649 33.81 -36.42 22.03
CA ASP A 649 33.45 -36.73 23.42
C ASP A 649 33.25 -35.44 24.24
N LYS A 650 32.94 -35.57 25.53
CA LYS A 650 32.68 -34.43 26.42
C LYS A 650 33.93 -33.92 27.17
N SER A 651 35.13 -34.40 26.83
CA SER A 651 36.38 -34.03 27.53
C SER A 651 36.84 -32.60 27.24
N GLY A 652 36.42 -32.03 26.11
CA GLY A 652 36.86 -30.72 25.63
C GLY A 652 37.99 -30.77 24.60
N ALA A 653 38.67 -31.91 24.42
CA ALA A 653 39.76 -32.07 23.46
C ALA A 653 39.33 -31.89 21.99
N ALA A 654 38.03 -31.95 21.70
CA ALA A 654 37.48 -31.61 20.38
C ALA A 654 37.75 -30.16 19.96
N VAL A 655 37.94 -29.25 20.91
CA VAL A 655 38.20 -27.84 20.61
C VAL A 655 39.62 -27.65 20.09
N ASP A 656 40.58 -28.39 20.64
CA ASP A 656 41.98 -28.36 20.21
C ASP A 656 42.09 -28.82 18.75
N VAL A 657 41.33 -29.86 18.36
CA VAL A 657 41.21 -30.32 16.96
C VAL A 657 40.64 -29.24 16.02
N LEU A 658 39.74 -28.39 16.52
CA LEU A 658 39.20 -27.27 15.73
C LEU A 658 40.21 -26.12 15.61
N GLU A 659 41.01 -25.86 16.64
CA GLU A 659 42.08 -24.84 16.62
C GLU A 659 43.20 -25.24 15.66
N GLU A 660 43.66 -26.50 15.68
CA GLU A 660 44.64 -27.03 14.73
C GLU A 660 44.16 -26.88 13.27
N LEU A 661 42.86 -27.08 13.00
CA LEU A 661 42.27 -26.86 11.67
C LEU A 661 42.35 -25.40 11.21
N LEU A 662 42.25 -24.45 12.14
CA LEU A 662 42.32 -23.02 11.84
C LEU A 662 43.76 -22.57 11.53
N GLU A 663 44.75 -23.19 12.17
CA GLU A 663 46.18 -22.91 11.92
C GLU A 663 46.66 -23.47 10.57
N ALA A 664 46.00 -24.51 10.05
CA ALA A 664 46.35 -25.11 8.77
C ALA A 664 46.05 -24.16 7.57
N PRO A 665 46.97 -24.02 6.59
CA PRO A 665 46.76 -23.20 5.40
C PRO A 665 45.54 -23.66 4.58
N ARG A 666 44.92 -22.70 3.89
CA ARG A 666 43.58 -22.82 3.28
C ARG A 666 43.46 -23.86 2.18
#